data_AF-A0A4R8QLL1-F1
#
_entry.id   AF-A0A4R8QLL1-F1
#
_cell.length_a   1.000
_cell.length_b   1.000
_cell.length_c   1.000
_cell.angle_alpha   90.00
_cell.angle_beta   90.00
_cell.angle_gamma   90.00
#
_symmetry.space_group_name_H-M   'P 1'
#
loop_
_entity.id
_entity.type
_entity.pdbx_description
1 polymer ?
#
loop_
_entity_poly.entity_id
_entity_poly.type
_entity_poly.pdbx_seq_one_letter_code
_entity_poly.pdbx_strand_id
1 'polypeptide(L)'
;MLLTSLVQSASLGLGILFPRLVKVQSTTEFTRSDAPPPELYLRRGAAIVTVLGDYLYIDGGEVSQLDLEGNPIKDRDSNAVNSTLSIDLSKSWTASNVSIRVIEKAAPKMDGQVIWKHEGMKTFFVWGGHKPYGGKVDAPESWKFEADGQGGDEWVTETSANPAFYSELRRTEEGAYVSTPDAGFVFGGIATGWTNANPASQPVPGVLSYNMTTTMWTNETTPGFSGFSKHATMVGGGAVYIPTFGDNGLTVVMGGSTWTLQPSQSSPDGWMDFGNLTFYDPISKDWYWQQTTGTAPTARRGFCYVGAEGKNGTYEIFVFGGTNSDTGSSFDDVYVLSLPGFVWTQVPYESKITRRSHSCAVVGRRQMLSVGGTDGKTGWSGRDMWPQGLGLFDMTEWYWKDTYDAEAKDYETSKTIQEWYEKGGVDEIKWSLDRVQELFVNSTATINPTGVLDGPTSTPTAKRYLLPPGLVNTCRALSGLPELLCPWRPDEFVGIHDDLKRLHDEIKPDITVVDDLFAPGLSFARNAKVNWIALAPNVIKDFAIPMQPYLAALWKYPAIGTGFKYPIPWNLIPWNVFFTLVSAFAILTDKTRPRLAQHLRKTYGPDFTLTTMADLGLLTPAPEGIKVLVANSPDIDLPLSVLPDHIIPCGPIIRAAPPICVVDPGLTTWLKRGPTIYMNLGTHMGFSLDDAKEVAYAFRALFDHASSAGSVREDNFQILWKLPRELPEGQDANDFTGEWTDFTDILRQEIEDDRARIMDWFAAEAKSILESGEIVCSINHGGANSFHEALCAGVPQVVLPRWADCYDFASRAELLGIGKRANHRKHPWHRSELGEALIAVIIGPEARAIQERAKSVAKRHPETEGRVNAAKEILDRI
;
A
#
# COMPACT_ATOMS: atom_id res chain seq x y z
N MET A 1 -77.93 2.52 4.48
CA MET A 1 -76.51 2.10 4.60
C MET A 1 -75.95 1.99 3.20
N LEU A 2 -74.80 2.61 2.98
CA LEU A 2 -74.35 3.26 1.74
C LEU A 2 -74.26 2.36 0.50
N LEU A 3 -74.63 2.99 -0.63
CA LEU A 3 -74.82 2.52 -2.00
C LEU A 3 -73.67 3.01 -2.94
N THR A 4 -73.46 2.28 -4.06
CA THR A 4 -73.17 2.73 -5.47
C THR A 4 -71.89 3.54 -5.76
N SER A 5 -70.98 3.25 -6.72
CA SER A 5 -70.95 2.82 -8.14
C SER A 5 -70.61 3.95 -9.14
N LEU A 6 -69.69 3.62 -10.07
CA LEU A 6 -69.67 3.98 -11.51
C LEU A 6 -68.90 5.22 -12.04
N VAL A 7 -68.68 5.18 -13.37
CA VAL A 7 -67.52 5.52 -14.23
C VAL A 7 -67.89 6.59 -15.30
N GLN A 8 -66.88 7.19 -15.99
CA GLN A 8 -66.90 7.95 -17.28
C GLN A 8 -67.43 9.41 -17.25
N SER A 9 -66.74 10.42 -17.82
CA SER A 9 -66.76 10.77 -19.26
C SER A 9 -65.78 11.91 -19.62
N ALA A 10 -65.39 11.98 -20.89
CA ALA A 10 -64.45 12.92 -21.51
C ALA A 10 -65.05 14.29 -21.91
N SER A 11 -64.19 15.33 -21.99
CA SER A 11 -64.42 16.57 -22.75
C SER A 11 -63.10 17.13 -23.32
N LEU A 12 -63.05 17.33 -24.64
CA LEU A 12 -62.03 18.08 -25.39
C LEU A 12 -62.00 19.57 -24.98
N GLY A 13 -60.83 20.22 -25.06
CA GLY A 13 -60.74 21.69 -25.14
C GLY A 13 -59.32 22.25 -25.01
N LEU A 14 -58.78 22.77 -26.12
CA LEU A 14 -57.58 23.62 -26.24
C LEU A 14 -57.50 24.73 -25.16
N GLY A 15 -56.28 25.12 -24.77
CA GLY A 15 -56.09 26.43 -24.12
C GLY A 15 -54.72 26.63 -23.46
N ILE A 16 -53.78 27.10 -24.25
CA ILE A 16 -52.46 27.59 -23.83
C ILE A 16 -52.61 28.94 -23.06
N LEU A 17 -51.74 29.13 -22.06
CA LEU A 17 -51.15 30.37 -21.51
C LEU A 17 -51.85 31.20 -20.39
N PHE A 18 -50.98 31.54 -19.43
CA PHE A 18 -50.99 32.54 -18.35
C PHE A 18 -51.62 32.21 -16.99
N PRO A 19 -50.80 32.00 -15.94
CA PRO A 19 -51.22 32.14 -14.55
C PRO A 19 -51.36 33.61 -14.16
N ARG A 20 -52.43 33.87 -13.40
CA ARG A 20 -52.78 35.13 -12.75
C ARG A 20 -51.75 35.56 -11.71
N LEU A 21 -51.47 36.86 -11.72
CA LEU A 21 -50.81 37.62 -10.66
C LEU A 21 -51.50 37.42 -9.31
N VAL A 22 -50.73 36.98 -8.32
CA VAL A 22 -50.93 37.35 -6.92
C VAL A 22 -49.86 38.39 -6.60
N LYS A 23 -50.30 39.60 -6.23
CA LYS A 23 -49.46 40.64 -5.65
C LYS A 23 -49.03 40.19 -4.26
N VAL A 24 -47.83 39.63 -4.16
CA VAL A 24 -47.04 39.66 -2.93
C VAL A 24 -46.10 40.85 -3.07
N GLN A 25 -46.19 41.81 -2.15
CA GLN A 25 -45.08 42.72 -1.90
C GLN A 25 -43.91 41.86 -1.44
N SER A 26 -43.04 41.53 -2.38
CA SER A 26 -41.75 40.89 -2.12
C SER A 26 -40.71 41.85 -2.65
N THR A 27 -40.08 42.60 -1.76
CA THR A 27 -38.65 42.89 -1.94
C THR A 27 -37.97 41.51 -1.96
N THR A 28 -37.92 40.86 -3.13
CA THR A 28 -37.06 39.69 -3.32
C THR A 28 -35.65 40.20 -3.15
N GLU A 29 -35.08 40.02 -1.95
CA GLU A 29 -33.64 40.08 -1.77
C GLU A 29 -33.03 39.16 -2.82
N PHE A 30 -32.15 39.70 -3.65
CA PHE A 30 -31.35 38.91 -4.57
C PHE A 30 -30.54 37.90 -3.75
N THR A 31 -30.85 36.62 -3.86
CA THR A 31 -30.08 35.55 -3.21
C THR A 31 -28.84 35.26 -4.06
N ARG A 32 -27.67 35.59 -3.51
CA ARG A 32 -26.36 35.29 -4.11
C ARG A 32 -26.24 33.79 -4.41
N SER A 33 -25.83 33.42 -5.63
CA SER A 33 -25.64 32.03 -6.05
C SER A 33 -24.23 31.51 -5.74
N ASP A 34 -24.12 30.25 -5.31
CA ASP A 34 -22.84 29.53 -5.13
C ASP A 34 -22.22 29.08 -6.46
N ALA A 35 -23.04 28.97 -7.51
CA ALA A 35 -22.66 28.69 -8.89
C ALA A 35 -23.33 29.73 -9.81
N PRO A 36 -22.85 30.99 -9.80
CA PRO A 36 -23.42 32.03 -10.64
C PRO A 36 -23.15 31.71 -12.12
N PRO A 37 -24.08 32.08 -13.02
CA PRO A 37 -23.88 31.85 -14.44
C PRO A 37 -22.69 32.67 -14.97
N PRO A 38 -22.07 32.28 -16.11
CA PRO A 38 -20.83 32.88 -16.61
C PRO A 38 -20.85 34.41 -16.76
N GLU A 39 -21.99 35.00 -17.08
CA GLU A 39 -22.19 36.45 -17.24
C GLU A 39 -22.14 37.22 -15.91
N LEU A 40 -22.54 36.58 -14.81
CA LEU A 40 -22.51 37.18 -13.46
C LEU A 40 -21.28 36.77 -12.67
N TYR A 41 -20.62 35.65 -13.03
CA TYR A 41 -19.42 35.17 -12.35
C TYR A 41 -18.29 36.20 -12.44
N LEU A 42 -17.73 36.54 -11.27
CA LEU A 42 -16.51 37.33 -11.19
C LEU A 42 -15.33 36.44 -10.85
N ARG A 43 -15.30 35.84 -9.65
CA ARG A 43 -14.21 34.95 -9.19
C ARG A 43 -14.69 33.92 -8.17
N ARG A 44 -13.90 32.86 -8.03
CA ARG A 44 -13.93 31.90 -6.93
C ARG A 44 -12.53 31.85 -6.33
N GLY A 45 -12.39 31.76 -5.02
CA GLY A 45 -11.07 31.69 -4.37
C GLY A 45 -11.07 30.76 -3.19
N ALA A 46 -9.91 30.18 -2.88
CA ALA A 46 -9.70 29.28 -1.74
C ALA A 46 -10.59 28.01 -1.72
N ALA A 47 -11.24 27.69 -2.84
CA ALA A 47 -11.97 26.45 -3.04
C ALA A 47 -11.01 25.30 -3.38
N ILE A 48 -11.39 24.10 -2.97
CA ILE A 48 -10.64 22.87 -3.22
C ILE A 48 -11.40 21.97 -4.18
N VAL A 49 -10.67 21.13 -4.92
CA VAL A 49 -11.29 20.21 -5.89
C VAL A 49 -10.82 18.79 -5.68
N THR A 50 -11.70 17.84 -5.99
CA THR A 50 -11.36 16.42 -6.07
C THR A 50 -12.19 15.75 -7.16
N VAL A 51 -11.65 14.68 -7.74
CA VAL A 51 -12.38 13.83 -8.70
C VAL A 51 -12.63 12.49 -8.03
N LEU A 52 -13.88 12.04 -8.11
CA LEU A 52 -14.35 10.80 -7.52
C LEU A 52 -15.34 10.15 -8.50
N GLY A 53 -14.94 9.00 -9.07
CA GLY A 53 -15.64 8.43 -10.23
C GLY A 53 -15.73 9.40 -11.41
N ASP A 54 -16.92 9.52 -12.02
CA ASP A 54 -17.15 10.36 -13.19
C ASP A 54 -17.51 11.81 -12.86
N TYR A 55 -17.20 12.29 -11.64
CA TYR A 55 -17.57 13.63 -11.20
C TYR A 55 -16.40 14.37 -10.58
N LEU A 56 -16.26 15.65 -10.98
CA LEU A 56 -15.46 16.63 -10.27
C LEU A 56 -16.33 17.26 -9.18
N TYR A 57 -15.80 17.33 -7.96
CA TYR A 57 -16.39 18.06 -6.85
C TYR A 57 -15.55 19.32 -6.53
N ILE A 58 -16.23 20.43 -6.26
CA ILE A 58 -15.64 21.71 -5.85
C ILE A 58 -16.26 22.08 -4.50
N ASP A 59 -15.44 22.24 -3.47
CA ASP A 59 -15.92 22.44 -2.10
C ASP A 59 -15.16 23.56 -1.37
N GLY A 60 -15.90 24.29 -0.52
CA GLY A 60 -15.36 25.40 0.27
C GLY A 60 -15.03 26.64 -0.57
N GLY A 61 -14.33 27.57 0.08
CA GLY A 61 -13.93 28.84 -0.51
C GLY A 61 -15.06 29.86 -0.61
N GLU A 62 -14.77 30.94 -1.35
CA GLU A 62 -15.71 32.02 -1.61
C GLU A 62 -15.93 32.26 -3.09
N VAL A 63 -17.08 32.83 -3.44
CA VAL A 63 -17.44 33.26 -4.80
C VAL A 63 -17.92 34.71 -4.82
N SER A 64 -17.45 35.48 -5.80
CA SER A 64 -17.93 36.82 -6.10
C SER A 64 -18.70 36.83 -7.42
N GLN A 65 -19.74 37.67 -7.48
CA GLN A 65 -20.63 37.79 -8.63
C GLN A 65 -21.20 39.20 -8.76
N LEU A 66 -21.72 39.52 -9.93
CA LEU A 66 -22.54 40.70 -10.18
C LEU A 66 -24.02 40.42 -9.81
N ASP A 67 -24.78 41.49 -9.57
CA ASP A 67 -26.25 41.38 -9.49
C ASP A 67 -26.89 41.11 -10.86
N LEU A 68 -28.22 40.89 -10.90
CA LEU A 68 -28.96 40.57 -12.13
C LEU A 68 -28.90 41.71 -13.17
N GLU A 69 -28.62 42.93 -12.73
CA GLU A 69 -28.44 44.12 -13.56
C GLU A 69 -26.98 44.32 -14.00
N GLY A 70 -26.06 43.44 -13.60
CA GLY A 70 -24.64 43.48 -13.97
C GLY A 70 -23.81 44.46 -13.15
N ASN A 71 -24.27 44.89 -11.98
CA ASN A 71 -23.53 45.80 -11.10
C ASN A 71 -22.78 45.05 -10.00
N PRO A 72 -21.67 45.63 -9.49
CA PRO A 72 -20.99 45.12 -8.31
C PRO A 72 -21.88 45.14 -7.07
N ILE A 73 -21.90 44.03 -6.34
CA ILE A 73 -22.66 43.91 -5.10
C ILE A 73 -21.92 44.63 -3.96
N LYS A 74 -22.59 45.53 -3.23
CA LYS A 74 -21.95 46.51 -2.34
C LYS A 74 -21.82 46.12 -0.87
N ASP A 75 -22.59 45.15 -0.38
CA ASP A 75 -22.59 44.77 1.04
C ASP A 75 -21.40 43.87 1.41
N ARG A 76 -20.89 43.07 0.47
CA ARG A 76 -19.67 42.25 0.62
C ARG A 76 -19.07 41.91 -0.74
N ASP A 77 -17.74 41.90 -0.80
CA ASP A 77 -16.94 41.64 -2.01
C ASP A 77 -17.04 40.17 -2.50
N SER A 78 -17.24 39.21 -1.60
CA SER A 78 -17.38 37.77 -1.91
C SER A 78 -18.43 37.12 -0.98
N ASN A 79 -18.72 35.84 -1.23
CA ASN A 79 -19.59 35.00 -0.41
C ASN A 79 -18.95 33.66 -0.12
N ALA A 80 -18.93 33.29 1.15
CA ALA A 80 -18.69 31.92 1.56
C ALA A 80 -19.65 30.96 0.84
N VAL A 81 -19.11 29.94 0.21
CA VAL A 81 -19.87 28.94 -0.52
C VAL A 81 -20.57 28.00 0.46
N ASN A 82 -21.88 27.84 0.31
CA ASN A 82 -22.73 27.03 1.19
C ASN A 82 -23.09 25.66 0.61
N SER A 83 -22.43 25.30 -0.48
CA SER A 83 -22.76 24.13 -1.28
C SER A 83 -21.50 23.41 -1.70
N THR A 84 -21.59 22.09 -1.84
CA THR A 84 -20.63 21.34 -2.64
C THR A 84 -21.12 21.39 -4.09
N LEU A 85 -20.24 21.73 -5.03
CA LEU A 85 -20.59 21.78 -6.44
C LEU A 85 -20.07 20.53 -7.14
N SER A 86 -20.80 20.03 -8.14
CA SER A 86 -20.32 18.92 -8.97
C SER A 86 -20.49 19.16 -10.45
N ILE A 87 -19.55 18.63 -11.23
CA ILE A 87 -19.52 18.68 -12.69
C ILE A 87 -19.40 17.24 -13.21
N ASP A 88 -20.29 16.89 -14.13
CA ASP A 88 -20.30 15.60 -14.84
C ASP A 88 -19.12 15.52 -15.81
N LEU A 89 -18.21 14.58 -15.58
CA LEU A 89 -17.04 14.33 -16.42
C LEU A 89 -17.29 13.23 -17.47
N SER A 90 -18.45 12.56 -17.45
CA SER A 90 -18.84 11.57 -18.47
C SER A 90 -19.24 12.20 -19.82
N LYS A 91 -19.37 13.53 -19.87
CA LYS A 91 -19.76 14.28 -21.07
C LYS A 91 -18.81 15.43 -21.32
N SER A 92 -18.47 15.66 -22.59
CA SER A 92 -17.71 16.83 -23.02
C SER A 92 -18.53 18.11 -22.84
N TRP A 93 -17.86 19.20 -22.45
CA TRP A 93 -18.47 20.51 -22.20
C TRP A 93 -17.48 21.64 -22.46
N THR A 94 -17.98 22.88 -22.56
CA THR A 94 -17.15 24.09 -22.58
C THR A 94 -17.32 24.85 -21.27
N ALA A 95 -16.30 25.58 -20.85
CA ALA A 95 -16.33 26.35 -19.60
C ALA A 95 -17.54 27.31 -19.52
N SER A 96 -18.02 27.80 -20.68
CA SER A 96 -19.18 28.69 -20.79
C SER A 96 -20.53 27.98 -20.71
N ASN A 97 -20.61 26.67 -20.97
CA ASN A 97 -21.89 25.95 -21.05
C ASN A 97 -22.02 24.78 -20.06
N VAL A 98 -20.96 24.50 -19.30
CA VAL A 98 -20.96 23.40 -18.34
C VAL A 98 -22.05 23.58 -17.30
N SER A 99 -22.79 22.50 -17.06
CA SER A 99 -23.79 22.44 -16.01
C SER A 99 -23.12 22.11 -14.68
N ILE A 100 -23.26 23.01 -13.70
CA ILE A 100 -22.74 22.82 -12.35
C ILE A 100 -23.91 22.49 -11.44
N ARG A 101 -23.90 21.30 -10.86
CA ARG A 101 -24.90 20.89 -9.86
C ARG A 101 -24.53 21.48 -8.51
N VAL A 102 -25.52 21.97 -7.78
CA VAL A 102 -25.38 22.57 -6.45
C VAL A 102 -25.95 21.59 -5.42
N ILE A 103 -25.14 21.19 -4.45
CA ILE A 103 -25.47 20.21 -3.40
C ILE A 103 -25.39 20.92 -2.06
N GLU A 104 -26.43 20.84 -1.24
CA GLU A 104 -26.47 21.50 0.07
C GLU A 104 -25.34 21.00 0.98
N LYS A 105 -24.57 21.91 1.56
CA LYS A 105 -23.45 21.57 2.45
C LYS A 105 -23.90 21.61 3.91
N ALA A 106 -24.01 20.44 4.55
CA ALA A 106 -24.24 20.36 5.99
C ALA A 106 -22.96 20.63 6.80
N ALA A 107 -21.79 20.31 6.24
CA ALA A 107 -20.50 20.56 6.86
C ALA A 107 -20.21 22.08 6.98
N PRO A 108 -19.35 22.49 7.95
CA PRO A 108 -18.91 23.87 8.09
C PRO A 108 -18.38 24.51 6.80
N LYS A 109 -18.76 25.76 6.58
CA LYS A 109 -18.23 26.61 5.49
C LYS A 109 -16.82 27.04 5.85
N MET A 110 -15.84 26.65 5.04
CA MET A 110 -14.42 26.92 5.28
C MET A 110 -13.72 27.35 3.99
N ASP A 111 -12.74 28.23 4.13
CA ASP A 111 -11.78 28.60 3.10
C ASP A 111 -10.46 27.88 3.34
N GLY A 112 -9.78 27.44 2.27
CA GLY A 112 -8.43 26.89 2.38
C GLY A 112 -8.32 25.63 3.24
N GLN A 113 -9.42 24.88 3.35
CA GLN A 113 -9.48 23.54 3.92
C GLN A 113 -8.69 22.55 3.06
N VAL A 114 -8.39 21.37 3.61
CA VAL A 114 -7.84 20.24 2.85
C VAL A 114 -8.95 19.27 2.47
N ILE A 115 -8.72 18.49 1.40
CA ILE A 115 -9.64 17.43 0.96
C ILE A 115 -8.87 16.13 0.77
N TRP A 116 -9.41 15.04 1.31
CA TRP A 116 -8.87 13.70 1.08
C TRP A 116 -9.92 12.81 0.45
N LYS A 117 -9.59 12.13 -0.64
CA LYS A 117 -10.52 11.22 -1.31
C LYS A 117 -10.16 9.77 -1.04
N HIS A 118 -11.19 8.93 -1.00
CA HIS A 118 -11.06 7.48 -0.95
C HIS A 118 -11.95 6.85 -2.03
N GLU A 119 -11.31 6.38 -3.10
CA GLU A 119 -12.00 5.84 -4.30
C GLU A 119 -12.87 4.63 -3.95
N GLY A 120 -12.36 3.69 -3.13
CA GLY A 120 -13.07 2.47 -2.78
C GLY A 120 -14.36 2.67 -1.98
N MET A 121 -14.43 3.73 -1.17
CA MET A 121 -15.62 4.10 -0.39
C MET A 121 -16.54 5.05 -1.15
N LYS A 122 -16.08 5.60 -2.30
CA LYS A 122 -16.72 6.72 -2.97
C LYS A 122 -17.00 7.85 -1.99
N THR A 123 -15.97 8.28 -1.27
CA THR A 123 -16.08 9.29 -0.22
C THR A 123 -14.94 10.27 -0.32
N PHE A 124 -15.19 11.53 0.04
CA PHE A 124 -14.13 12.46 0.39
C PHE A 124 -14.35 13.11 1.75
N PHE A 125 -13.26 13.46 2.41
CA PHE A 125 -13.20 14.03 3.74
C PHE A 125 -12.67 15.45 3.63
N VAL A 126 -13.12 16.33 4.52
CA VAL A 126 -12.59 17.70 4.61
C VAL A 126 -12.11 17.98 6.03
N TRP A 127 -11.01 18.73 6.13
CA TRP A 127 -10.45 19.11 7.42
C TRP A 127 -9.76 20.48 7.36
N GLY A 128 -9.65 21.13 8.51
CA GLY A 128 -8.96 22.41 8.64
C GLY A 128 -9.70 23.56 7.95
N GLY A 129 -8.93 24.49 7.40
CA GLY A 129 -9.43 25.73 6.83
C GLY A 129 -9.86 26.76 7.87
N HIS A 130 -10.23 27.94 7.39
CA HIS A 130 -10.64 29.06 8.22
C HIS A 130 -12.06 29.50 7.93
N LYS A 131 -12.69 30.13 8.93
CA LYS A 131 -14.03 30.72 8.78
C LYS A 131 -13.97 32.03 8.01
N PRO A 132 -14.67 32.17 6.87
CA PRO A 132 -14.75 33.44 6.15
C PRO A 132 -15.27 34.56 7.05
N TYR A 133 -14.73 35.77 6.88
CA TYR A 133 -15.11 36.97 7.64
C TYR A 133 -15.05 36.83 9.19
N GLY A 134 -14.22 35.94 9.72
CA GLY A 134 -14.03 35.78 11.16
C GLY A 134 -15.23 35.14 11.83
N GLY A 135 -15.97 34.32 11.07
CA GLY A 135 -17.11 33.58 11.58
C GLY A 135 -16.76 32.72 12.80
N LYS A 136 -17.77 32.40 13.62
CA LYS A 136 -17.58 31.57 14.81
C LYS A 136 -17.01 30.20 14.40
N VAL A 137 -15.91 29.83 15.01
CA VAL A 137 -15.27 28.54 14.83
C VAL A 137 -16.12 27.47 15.53
N ASP A 138 -16.55 26.46 14.78
CA ASP A 138 -17.37 25.36 15.28
C ASP A 138 -16.55 24.38 16.15
N ALA A 139 -17.27 23.54 16.91
CA ALA A 139 -16.65 22.45 17.64
C ALA A 139 -15.88 21.51 16.67
N PRO A 140 -14.80 20.86 17.11
CA PRO A 140 -14.11 19.89 16.28
C PRO A 140 -15.03 18.71 15.98
N GLU A 141 -15.51 18.63 14.75
CA GLU A 141 -16.26 17.51 14.18
C GLU A 141 -15.57 17.04 12.90
N SER A 142 -15.55 15.72 12.66
CA SER A 142 -15.04 15.16 11.41
C SER A 142 -16.19 15.01 10.42
N TRP A 143 -15.98 15.46 9.19
CA TRP A 143 -17.00 15.49 8.15
C TRP A 143 -16.52 14.74 6.91
N LYS A 144 -17.43 13.98 6.33
CA LYS A 144 -17.23 13.31 5.05
C LYS A 144 -18.43 13.51 4.15
N PHE A 145 -18.18 13.53 2.85
CA PHE A 145 -19.16 13.49 1.81
C PHE A 145 -19.12 12.09 1.20
N GLU A 146 -20.19 11.33 1.42
CA GLU A 146 -20.40 10.08 0.69
C GLU A 146 -20.94 10.47 -0.68
N ALA A 147 -20.54 9.80 -1.77
CA ALA A 147 -21.00 10.12 -3.12
C ALA A 147 -21.86 8.99 -3.73
N ASP A 148 -22.98 9.37 -4.33
CA ASP A 148 -24.00 8.45 -4.88
C ASP A 148 -23.59 7.85 -6.24
N GLY A 149 -22.47 8.33 -6.81
CA GLY A 149 -22.01 8.00 -8.15
C GLY A 149 -22.82 8.65 -9.28
N GLN A 150 -23.70 9.60 -8.96
CA GLN A 150 -24.53 10.38 -9.89
C GLN A 150 -24.30 11.88 -9.71
N GLY A 151 -23.17 12.25 -9.09
CA GLY A 151 -22.77 13.62 -8.83
C GLY A 151 -23.56 14.31 -7.72
N GLY A 152 -24.35 13.58 -6.94
CA GLY A 152 -25.05 14.08 -5.75
C GLY A 152 -24.49 13.45 -4.47
N ASP A 153 -25.33 13.47 -3.42
CA ASP A 153 -25.27 12.71 -2.14
C ASP A 153 -25.20 13.61 -0.89
N GLU A 154 -24.91 13.03 0.29
CA GLU A 154 -25.08 13.63 1.61
C GLU A 154 -23.77 13.84 2.40
N TRP A 155 -23.79 14.88 3.22
CA TRP A 155 -22.74 15.17 4.21
C TRP A 155 -23.04 14.44 5.51
N VAL A 156 -22.09 13.63 5.97
CA VAL A 156 -22.22 12.80 7.17
C VAL A 156 -21.13 13.19 8.17
N THR A 157 -21.52 13.26 9.45
CA THR A 157 -20.56 13.38 10.55
C THR A 157 -19.98 12.01 10.89
N GLU A 158 -18.68 11.97 11.13
CA GLU A 158 -17.99 10.74 11.52
C GLU A 158 -17.36 10.90 12.91
N THR A 159 -17.43 9.83 13.70
CA THR A 159 -16.75 9.80 14.99
C THR A 159 -15.35 9.22 14.80
N SER A 160 -14.34 10.03 15.13
CA SER A 160 -12.95 9.59 15.18
C SER A 160 -12.79 8.43 16.18
N ALA A 161 -11.93 7.46 15.84
CA ALA A 161 -11.54 6.38 16.74
C ALA A 161 -10.80 6.88 18.00
N ASN A 162 -10.22 8.08 17.95
CA ASN A 162 -9.55 8.75 19.06
C ASN A 162 -10.08 10.19 19.25
N PRO A 163 -11.33 10.35 19.73
CA PRO A 163 -12.01 11.65 19.76
C PRO A 163 -11.35 12.65 20.71
N ALA A 164 -10.72 12.19 21.80
CA ALA A 164 -9.96 13.05 22.70
C ALA A 164 -8.77 13.70 21.98
N PHE A 165 -7.98 12.89 21.28
CA PHE A 165 -6.86 13.37 20.46
C PHE A 165 -7.35 14.33 19.37
N TYR A 166 -8.41 13.96 18.63
CA TYR A 166 -9.00 14.82 17.60
C TYR A 166 -9.43 16.20 18.15
N SER A 167 -10.02 16.23 19.35
CA SER A 167 -10.48 17.47 19.96
C SER A 167 -9.35 18.42 20.38
N GLU A 168 -8.14 17.88 20.58
CA GLU A 168 -6.93 18.64 20.90
C GLU A 168 -6.16 19.09 19.66
N LEU A 169 -6.51 18.58 18.47
CA LEU A 169 -5.85 18.96 17.23
C LEU A 169 -6.05 20.44 16.93
N ARG A 170 -4.93 21.10 16.65
CA ARG A 170 -4.93 22.48 16.17
C ARG A 170 -5.20 22.50 14.68
N ARG A 171 -6.37 23.00 14.27
CA ARG A 171 -6.75 23.11 12.86
C ARG A 171 -5.83 24.09 12.13
N THR A 172 -5.36 23.67 10.96
CA THR A 172 -4.55 24.51 10.08
C THR A 172 -5.32 24.88 8.82
N GLU A 173 -4.92 25.99 8.22
CA GLU A 173 -5.25 26.38 6.85
C GLU A 173 -3.97 26.39 6.00
N GLU A 174 -4.13 26.30 4.68
CA GLU A 174 -3.01 26.34 3.72
C GLU A 174 -1.90 25.29 3.99
N GLY A 175 -2.24 24.14 4.58
CA GLY A 175 -1.34 22.99 4.64
C GLY A 175 -1.23 22.32 3.26
N ALA A 176 -0.05 21.80 2.92
CA ALA A 176 0.03 20.90 1.77
C ALA A 176 -0.65 19.58 2.16
N TYR A 177 -1.39 18.95 1.25
CA TYR A 177 -2.15 17.77 1.59
C TYR A 177 -2.16 16.77 0.44
N VAL A 178 -2.36 15.50 0.76
CA VAL A 178 -2.42 14.43 -0.24
C VAL A 178 -3.34 13.31 0.24
N SER A 179 -3.99 12.63 -0.71
CA SER A 179 -4.68 11.37 -0.47
C SER A 179 -3.81 10.21 -0.92
N THR A 180 -3.57 9.26 -0.03
CA THR A 180 -3.12 7.90 -0.37
C THR A 180 -4.36 6.99 -0.45
N PRO A 181 -4.24 5.71 -0.84
CA PRO A 181 -5.39 4.81 -0.94
C PRO A 181 -6.26 4.77 0.33
N ASP A 182 -5.63 4.69 1.51
CA ASP A 182 -6.33 4.48 2.79
C ASP A 182 -6.20 5.65 3.78
N ALA A 183 -5.33 6.63 3.52
CA ALA A 183 -5.06 7.73 4.46
C ALA A 183 -4.89 9.09 3.79
N GLY A 184 -5.34 10.12 4.48
CA GLY A 184 -5.08 11.53 4.16
C GLY A 184 -3.92 12.07 4.98
N PHE A 185 -3.06 12.86 4.36
CA PHE A 185 -1.97 13.56 5.06
C PHE A 185 -2.09 15.06 4.88
N VAL A 186 -1.71 15.82 5.91
CA VAL A 186 -1.48 17.26 5.83
C VAL A 186 -0.11 17.60 6.42
N PHE A 187 0.66 18.37 5.67
CA PHE A 187 2.01 18.81 5.97
C PHE A 187 1.98 20.31 6.29
N GLY A 188 2.27 20.64 7.54
CA GLY A 188 2.30 22.00 8.05
C GLY A 188 0.95 22.74 7.99
N GLY A 189 1.00 23.96 7.47
CA GLY A 189 -0.08 24.94 7.50
C GLY A 189 0.07 25.95 8.65
N ILE A 190 -0.90 26.85 8.75
CA ILE A 190 -0.93 27.89 9.77
C ILE A 190 -2.23 27.82 10.56
N ALA A 191 -2.16 28.08 11.86
CA ALA A 191 -3.32 28.15 12.73
C ALA A 191 -3.52 29.58 13.21
N THR A 192 -4.72 30.12 13.01
CA THR A 192 -5.07 31.52 13.25
C THR A 192 -6.36 31.63 14.05
N GLY A 193 -6.70 32.85 14.49
CA GLY A 193 -7.98 33.15 15.16
C GLY A 193 -9.23 32.73 14.39
N TRP A 194 -9.05 32.40 13.11
CA TRP A 194 -10.09 32.05 12.14
C TRP A 194 -10.20 30.54 11.96
N THR A 195 -9.17 29.76 12.34
CA THR A 195 -9.15 28.30 12.28
C THR A 195 -9.46 27.65 13.64
N ASN A 196 -9.06 28.30 14.75
CA ASN A 196 -9.32 27.83 16.12
C ASN A 196 -9.83 28.98 17.00
N ALA A 197 -10.37 28.66 18.19
CA ALA A 197 -10.81 29.67 19.14
C ALA A 197 -9.62 30.34 19.83
N ASN A 198 -9.42 31.64 19.58
CA ASN A 198 -8.39 32.50 20.20
C ASN A 198 -6.90 32.10 20.06
N PRO A 199 -6.41 31.38 19.04
CA PRO A 199 -4.98 31.21 18.84
C PRO A 199 -4.32 32.49 18.29
N ALA A 200 -3.10 32.77 18.72
CA ALA A 200 -2.20 33.61 17.96
C ALA A 200 -1.90 32.94 16.61
N SER A 201 -1.78 33.73 15.54
CA SER A 201 -1.36 33.22 14.23
C SER A 201 -0.03 32.48 14.38
N GLN A 202 0.04 31.20 14.10
CA GLN A 202 1.25 30.42 14.32
C GLN A 202 1.32 29.26 13.32
N PRO A 203 2.45 29.11 12.61
CA PRO A 203 2.72 27.93 11.81
C PRO A 203 2.66 26.67 12.68
N VAL A 204 2.07 25.60 12.14
CA VAL A 204 2.04 24.29 12.80
C VAL A 204 3.10 23.41 12.13
N PRO A 205 4.03 22.82 12.88
CA PRO A 205 5.06 21.99 12.30
C PRO A 205 4.56 20.57 12.05
N GLY A 206 5.23 19.89 11.12
CA GLY A 206 5.19 18.46 10.96
C GLY A 206 4.04 17.94 10.11
N VAL A 207 3.63 16.72 10.41
CA VAL A 207 2.69 15.95 9.59
C VAL A 207 1.59 15.36 10.46
N LEU A 208 0.37 15.50 9.99
CA LEU A 208 -0.80 14.88 10.57
C LEU A 208 -1.39 13.91 9.53
N SER A 209 -1.65 12.68 9.97
CA SER A 209 -2.28 11.64 9.15
C SER A 209 -3.67 11.30 9.67
N TYR A 210 -4.58 10.98 8.76
CA TYR A 210 -5.91 10.47 9.04
C TYR A 210 -6.13 9.18 8.26
N ASN A 211 -6.24 8.06 8.96
CA ASN A 211 -6.62 6.80 8.33
C ASN A 211 -8.13 6.81 8.09
N MET A 212 -8.54 6.85 6.82
CA MET A 212 -9.92 7.02 6.40
C MET A 212 -10.76 5.75 6.63
N THR A 213 -10.14 4.58 6.76
CA THR A 213 -10.83 3.31 7.00
C THR A 213 -11.01 3.02 8.49
N THR A 214 -9.99 3.27 9.31
CA THR A 214 -10.03 3.04 10.77
C THR A 214 -10.47 4.27 11.55
N THR A 215 -10.71 5.39 10.87
CA THR A 215 -11.08 6.71 11.43
C THR A 215 -10.11 7.23 12.49
N MET A 216 -8.83 6.86 12.39
CA MET A 216 -7.80 7.18 13.38
C MET A 216 -6.93 8.34 12.92
N TRP A 217 -6.76 9.33 13.81
CA TRP A 217 -5.84 10.46 13.59
C TRP A 217 -4.50 10.18 14.27
N THR A 218 -3.39 10.51 13.60
CA THR A 218 -2.04 10.37 14.18
C THR A 218 -1.22 11.61 13.88
N ASN A 219 -0.53 12.14 14.88
CA ASN A 219 0.48 13.16 14.68
C ASN A 219 1.82 12.46 14.46
N GLU A 220 2.33 12.53 13.23
CA GLU A 220 3.56 11.88 12.79
C GLU A 220 4.79 12.77 13.04
N THR A 221 4.62 13.90 13.72
CA THR A 221 5.71 14.84 14.00
C THR A 221 6.61 14.32 15.10
N THR A 222 7.86 14.03 14.76
CA THR A 222 8.90 13.63 15.74
C THR A 222 9.60 14.86 16.36
N PRO A 223 10.09 14.79 17.62
CA PRO A 223 10.88 15.87 18.20
C PRO A 223 12.16 16.16 17.39
N GLY A 224 12.38 17.42 17.00
CA GLY A 224 13.54 17.82 16.17
C GLY A 224 13.32 17.63 14.66
N PHE A 225 12.11 17.25 14.24
CA PHE A 225 11.73 17.05 12.85
C PHE A 225 12.00 18.29 11.97
N SER A 226 12.72 18.07 10.86
CA SER A 226 13.01 19.08 9.84
C SER A 226 12.85 18.54 8.41
N GLY A 227 11.94 17.57 8.22
CA GLY A 227 11.86 16.73 7.01
C GLY A 227 11.71 17.49 5.68
N PHE A 228 10.92 18.57 5.64
CA PHE A 228 10.73 19.40 4.44
C PHE A 228 11.17 20.86 4.60
N SER A 229 11.45 21.30 5.84
CA SER A 229 12.02 22.61 6.12
C SER A 229 12.68 22.60 7.49
N LYS A 230 13.55 23.59 7.74
CA LYS A 230 14.32 23.71 9.00
C LYS A 230 13.46 23.58 10.28
N HIS A 231 12.23 24.06 10.24
CA HIS A 231 11.28 24.02 11.36
C HIS A 231 10.10 23.09 11.11
N ALA A 232 10.15 22.31 10.03
CA ALA A 232 9.04 21.49 9.53
C ALA A 232 7.72 22.27 9.37
N THR A 233 7.80 23.55 9.06
CA THR A 233 6.64 24.39 8.77
C THR A 233 6.62 24.72 7.29
N MET A 234 5.43 24.76 6.71
CA MET A 234 5.21 25.15 5.34
C MET A 234 3.79 25.71 5.23
N VAL A 235 3.62 26.84 4.56
CA VAL A 235 2.31 27.46 4.35
C VAL A 235 2.12 27.73 2.86
N GLY A 236 1.03 27.18 2.32
CA GLY A 236 0.61 27.26 0.93
C GLY A 236 1.46 26.43 -0.04
N GLY A 237 2.04 25.32 0.44
CA GLY A 237 2.75 24.34 -0.39
C GLY A 237 1.80 23.32 -1.04
N GLY A 238 2.36 22.33 -1.73
CA GLY A 238 1.64 21.26 -2.38
C GLY A 238 2.21 19.88 -2.08
N ALA A 239 1.37 18.83 -2.13
CA ALA A 239 1.81 17.46 -1.97
C ALA A 239 1.14 16.51 -2.98
N VAL A 240 1.92 15.64 -3.62
CA VAL A 240 1.44 14.69 -4.65
C VAL A 240 1.87 13.28 -4.29
N TYR A 241 0.93 12.34 -4.29
CA TYR A 241 1.21 10.92 -4.06
C TYR A 241 1.46 10.24 -5.41
N ILE A 242 2.60 9.56 -5.49
CA ILE A 242 3.08 8.85 -6.67
C ILE A 242 3.07 7.37 -6.34
N PRO A 243 2.12 6.58 -6.87
CA PRO A 243 2.05 5.16 -6.57
C PRO A 243 3.17 4.33 -7.24
N THR A 244 3.81 4.87 -8.29
CA THR A 244 4.72 4.13 -9.18
C THR A 244 6.13 3.91 -8.61
N PHE A 245 6.59 4.74 -7.67
CA PHE A 245 7.95 4.69 -7.12
C PHE A 245 7.93 4.34 -5.63
N GLY A 246 8.91 3.53 -5.19
CA GLY A 246 8.95 2.97 -3.84
C GLY A 246 7.87 1.90 -3.57
N ASP A 247 8.11 1.04 -2.58
CA ASP A 247 7.23 -0.10 -2.29
C ASP A 247 5.82 0.31 -1.82
N ASN A 248 5.70 1.52 -1.24
CA ASN A 248 4.46 2.06 -0.67
C ASN A 248 3.90 3.26 -1.46
N GLY A 249 4.48 3.55 -2.63
CA GLY A 249 4.36 4.85 -3.26
C GLY A 249 5.13 5.94 -2.49
N LEU A 250 5.32 7.09 -3.11
CA LEU A 250 6.02 8.24 -2.51
C LEU A 250 5.18 9.50 -2.57
N THR A 251 5.16 10.26 -1.49
CA THR A 251 4.57 11.61 -1.47
C THR A 251 5.65 12.65 -1.72
N VAL A 252 5.55 13.39 -2.83
CA VAL A 252 6.34 14.59 -3.07
C VAL A 252 5.74 15.74 -2.29
N VAL A 253 6.55 16.46 -1.51
CA VAL A 253 6.16 17.72 -0.86
C VAL A 253 6.98 18.85 -1.47
N MET A 254 6.32 19.94 -1.87
CA MET A 254 6.99 21.01 -2.64
C MET A 254 6.37 22.40 -2.45
N GLY A 255 7.22 23.42 -2.60
CA GLY A 255 6.83 24.83 -2.61
C GLY A 255 6.26 25.32 -1.26
N GLY A 256 5.76 26.56 -1.24
CA GLY A 256 5.25 27.18 -0.03
C GLY A 256 6.31 27.97 0.75
N SER A 257 5.82 28.83 1.62
CA SER A 257 6.64 29.67 2.50
C SER A 257 6.98 28.93 3.80
N THR A 258 8.23 29.02 4.26
CA THR A 258 8.66 28.44 5.55
C THR A 258 8.64 29.51 6.62
N TRP A 259 8.50 29.08 7.88
CA TRP A 259 8.36 29.98 9.02
C TRP A 259 9.11 29.43 10.24
N THR A 260 9.27 30.26 11.26
CA THR A 260 9.68 29.75 12.57
C THR A 260 8.45 29.33 13.37
N LEU A 261 8.65 28.80 14.57
CA LEU A 261 7.54 28.49 15.48
C LEU A 261 7.06 29.69 16.30
N GLN A 262 7.57 30.90 16.04
CA GLN A 262 7.15 32.09 16.76
C GLN A 262 5.72 32.49 16.38
N PRO A 263 4.86 32.87 17.36
CA PRO A 263 3.54 33.38 17.06
C PRO A 263 3.60 34.78 16.44
N SER A 264 2.63 35.08 15.58
CA SER A 264 2.34 36.38 14.99
C SER A 264 3.50 36.98 14.17
N GLN A 265 4.28 36.14 13.50
CA GLN A 265 5.30 36.59 12.55
C GLN A 265 4.67 37.36 11.38
N SER A 266 5.32 38.44 10.97
CA SER A 266 4.86 39.30 9.86
C SER A 266 5.42 38.91 8.50
N SER A 267 6.44 38.06 8.45
CA SER A 267 7.11 37.61 7.23
C SER A 267 7.65 36.18 7.39
N PRO A 268 7.70 35.40 6.29
CA PRO A 268 8.29 34.07 6.30
C PRO A 268 9.79 34.13 6.59
N ASP A 269 10.37 33.03 7.09
CA ASP A 269 11.82 32.92 7.31
C ASP A 269 12.57 32.32 6.10
N GLY A 270 11.81 31.85 5.11
CA GLY A 270 12.32 31.27 3.88
C GLY A 270 11.23 30.69 2.99
N TRP A 271 11.64 29.88 2.02
CA TRP A 271 10.78 29.19 1.07
C TRP A 271 11.27 27.76 0.88
N MET A 272 10.35 26.83 0.63
CA MET A 272 10.73 25.49 0.20
C MET A 272 11.19 25.56 -1.25
N ASP A 273 12.40 25.07 -1.51
CA ASP A 273 13.04 25.13 -2.81
C ASP A 273 12.49 24.05 -3.76
N PHE A 274 12.40 24.36 -5.06
CA PHE A 274 12.07 23.38 -6.11
C PHE A 274 13.32 22.68 -6.68
N GLY A 275 14.51 23.23 -6.39
CA GLY A 275 15.81 22.67 -6.74
C GLY A 275 16.21 21.43 -5.93
N ASN A 276 15.64 21.26 -4.72
CA ASN A 276 15.78 20.05 -3.90
C ASN A 276 14.40 19.50 -3.57
N LEU A 277 14.01 18.43 -4.26
CA LEU A 277 12.70 17.83 -4.09
C LEU A 277 12.70 16.90 -2.88
N THR A 278 11.68 16.99 -2.03
CA THR A 278 11.52 16.18 -0.84
C THR A 278 10.43 15.14 -1.06
N PHE A 279 10.68 13.90 -0.63
CA PHE A 279 9.73 12.79 -0.69
C PHE A 279 9.51 12.21 0.70
N TYR A 280 8.32 11.68 0.92
CA TYR A 280 7.87 11.03 2.15
C TYR A 280 7.19 9.71 1.79
N ASP A 281 7.67 8.60 2.33
CA ASP A 281 6.98 7.30 2.22
C ASP A 281 5.82 7.30 3.24
N PRO A 282 4.55 7.15 2.81
CA PRO A 282 3.41 7.27 3.70
C PRO A 282 3.26 6.14 4.72
N ILE A 283 3.97 5.01 4.55
CA ILE A 283 3.87 3.82 5.40
C ILE A 283 5.09 3.68 6.30
N SER A 284 6.30 3.66 5.73
CA SER A 284 7.55 3.60 6.53
C SER A 284 7.82 4.92 7.25
N LYS A 285 7.23 6.01 6.76
CA LYS A 285 7.38 7.40 7.21
C LYS A 285 8.70 8.05 6.81
N ASP A 286 9.56 7.29 6.14
CA ASP A 286 10.90 7.74 5.73
C ASP A 286 10.88 9.00 4.85
N TRP A 287 11.78 9.94 5.17
CA TRP A 287 12.03 11.15 4.38
C TRP A 287 13.24 11.01 3.47
N TYR A 288 13.06 11.40 2.22
CA TYR A 288 14.09 11.39 1.19
C TYR A 288 14.19 12.76 0.50
N TRP A 289 15.30 13.01 -0.16
CA TRP A 289 15.44 14.19 -1.01
C TRP A 289 16.25 13.88 -2.27
N GLN A 290 16.05 14.64 -3.33
CA GLN A 290 16.82 14.53 -4.56
C GLN A 290 16.96 15.91 -5.20
N GLN A 291 18.17 16.26 -5.62
CA GLN A 291 18.39 17.50 -6.35
C GLN A 291 17.78 17.41 -7.75
N THR A 292 17.07 18.45 -8.16
CA THR A 292 16.46 18.58 -9.48
C THR A 292 17.35 19.39 -10.43
N THR A 293 17.11 19.23 -11.73
CA THR A 293 17.79 19.95 -12.80
C THR A 293 16.79 20.65 -13.72
N GLY A 294 17.27 21.33 -14.76
CA GLY A 294 16.42 22.03 -15.72
C GLY A 294 15.94 23.39 -15.21
N THR A 295 14.73 23.77 -15.58
CA THR A 295 14.14 25.10 -15.30
C THR A 295 13.08 24.99 -14.20
N ALA A 296 13.52 24.95 -12.94
CA ALA A 296 12.62 24.83 -11.80
C ALA A 296 11.74 26.09 -11.61
N PRO A 297 10.51 25.94 -11.06
CA PRO A 297 9.68 27.08 -10.68
C PRO A 297 10.39 28.00 -9.69
N THR A 298 10.18 29.30 -9.84
CA THR A 298 10.54 30.27 -8.79
C THR A 298 9.74 30.04 -7.51
N ALA A 299 10.31 30.41 -6.35
CA ALA A 299 9.66 30.27 -5.04
C ALA A 299 8.24 30.86 -5.03
N ARG A 300 7.26 30.05 -4.62
CA ARG A 300 5.83 30.37 -4.70
C ARG A 300 5.00 29.58 -3.69
N ARG A 301 3.85 30.14 -3.30
CA ARG A 301 2.78 29.49 -2.51
C ARG A 301 1.42 29.65 -3.19
N GLY A 302 0.44 28.85 -2.80
CA GLY A 302 -0.93 28.93 -3.30
C GLY A 302 -1.05 28.69 -4.81
N PHE A 303 -0.14 27.89 -5.36
CA PHE A 303 -0.20 27.36 -6.72
C PHE A 303 -1.10 26.12 -6.73
N CYS A 304 -1.57 25.72 -7.92
CA CYS A 304 -2.20 24.42 -8.07
C CYS A 304 -1.20 23.42 -8.66
N TYR A 305 -1.49 22.14 -8.48
CA TYR A 305 -0.66 21.06 -8.99
C TYR A 305 -1.49 19.82 -9.30
N VAL A 306 -0.99 18.98 -10.20
CA VAL A 306 -1.54 17.65 -10.50
C VAL A 306 -0.41 16.70 -10.88
N GLY A 307 -0.62 15.40 -10.67
CA GLY A 307 0.28 14.35 -11.11
C GLY A 307 -0.36 13.46 -12.18
N ALA A 308 0.43 13.00 -13.14
CA ALA A 308 -0.01 12.10 -14.20
C ALA A 308 1.06 11.03 -14.47
N GLU A 309 0.63 9.78 -14.59
CA GLU A 309 1.51 8.64 -14.89
C GLU A 309 1.70 8.50 -16.40
N GLY A 310 2.95 8.51 -16.85
CA GLY A 310 3.33 8.39 -18.25
C GLY A 310 3.49 6.94 -18.71
N LYS A 311 3.52 6.74 -20.03
CA LYS A 311 3.79 5.43 -20.63
C LYS A 311 5.31 5.20 -20.55
N ASN A 312 5.73 4.06 -19.97
CA ASN A 312 7.13 3.66 -19.68
C ASN A 312 7.64 3.98 -18.26
N GLY A 313 6.75 4.03 -17.26
CA GLY A 313 7.15 4.13 -15.86
C GLY A 313 7.66 5.52 -15.45
N THR A 314 7.31 6.55 -16.22
CA THR A 314 7.53 7.94 -15.84
C THR A 314 6.35 8.49 -15.06
N TYR A 315 6.59 9.53 -14.27
CA TYR A 315 5.54 10.28 -13.61
C TYR A 315 5.82 11.76 -13.74
N GLU A 316 4.81 12.52 -14.19
CA GLU A 316 4.91 13.96 -14.42
C GLU A 316 4.07 14.73 -13.40
N ILE A 317 4.69 15.71 -12.74
CA ILE A 317 4.02 16.64 -11.83
C ILE A 317 3.94 18.02 -12.50
N PHE A 318 2.72 18.51 -12.68
CA PHE A 318 2.44 19.83 -13.22
C PHE A 318 2.23 20.82 -12.08
N VAL A 319 2.86 21.98 -12.17
CA VAL A 319 2.69 23.11 -11.23
C VAL A 319 2.24 24.33 -12.03
N PHE A 320 1.16 24.98 -11.59
CA PHE A 320 0.59 26.14 -12.28
C PHE A 320 0.28 27.29 -11.31
N GLY A 321 0.73 28.49 -11.71
CA GLY A 321 0.42 29.74 -11.03
C GLY A 321 1.06 29.87 -9.65
N GLY A 322 0.34 30.53 -8.73
CA GLY A 322 0.78 30.84 -7.37
C GLY A 322 1.26 32.28 -7.19
N THR A 323 1.82 32.56 -6.03
CA THR A 323 2.30 33.90 -5.67
C THR A 323 3.57 33.84 -4.82
N ASN A 324 4.38 34.89 -4.89
CA ASN A 324 5.47 35.13 -3.97
C ASN A 324 5.18 36.43 -3.21
N SER A 325 4.98 36.32 -1.90
CA SER A 325 4.63 37.46 -1.04
C SER A 325 5.76 38.47 -0.89
N ASP A 326 7.02 38.03 -0.98
CA ASP A 326 8.18 38.88 -0.76
C ASP A 326 8.43 39.79 -1.96
N THR A 327 8.15 39.30 -3.18
CA THR A 327 8.27 40.09 -4.42
C THR A 327 6.95 40.74 -4.85
N GLY A 328 5.84 40.39 -4.20
CA GLY A 328 4.49 40.82 -4.60
C GLY A 328 4.02 40.23 -5.94
N SER A 329 4.71 39.20 -6.46
CA SER A 329 4.42 38.63 -7.77
C SER A 329 3.31 37.58 -7.70
N SER A 330 2.48 37.53 -8.75
CA SER A 330 1.55 36.43 -9.02
C SER A 330 1.91 35.82 -10.37
N PHE A 331 1.81 34.51 -10.47
CA PHE A 331 2.32 33.76 -11.61
C PHE A 331 1.19 33.11 -12.42
N ASP A 332 1.50 32.77 -13.65
CA ASP A 332 0.64 32.10 -14.60
C ASP A 332 1.40 31.16 -15.53
N ASP A 333 2.60 30.77 -15.14
CA ASP A 333 3.47 29.82 -15.83
C ASP A 333 3.13 28.38 -15.40
N VAL A 334 3.33 27.43 -16.31
CA VAL A 334 3.23 25.99 -16.04
C VAL A 334 4.62 25.38 -16.09
N TYR A 335 4.93 24.56 -15.09
CA TYR A 335 6.12 23.74 -15.05
C TYR A 335 5.75 22.27 -14.96
N VAL A 336 6.57 21.43 -15.56
CA VAL A 336 6.46 19.98 -15.49
C VAL A 336 7.74 19.42 -14.92
N LEU A 337 7.65 18.74 -13.78
CA LEU A 337 8.71 17.89 -13.28
C LEU A 337 8.49 16.49 -13.85
N SER A 338 9.50 15.89 -14.46
CA SER A 338 9.45 14.49 -14.87
C SER A 338 10.34 13.61 -13.98
N LEU A 339 9.77 12.48 -13.57
CA LEU A 339 10.40 11.42 -12.79
C LEU A 339 10.49 10.14 -13.64
N PRO A 340 11.55 9.33 -13.50
CA PRO A 340 12.63 9.42 -12.51
C PRO A 340 13.75 10.42 -12.89
N GLY A 341 13.59 11.24 -13.92
CA GLY A 341 14.61 12.19 -14.40
C GLY A 341 14.98 13.34 -13.45
N PHE A 342 14.12 13.67 -12.48
CA PHE A 342 14.22 14.87 -11.62
C PHE A 342 14.50 16.16 -12.39
N VAL A 343 13.89 16.31 -13.57
CA VAL A 343 14.11 17.45 -14.46
C VAL A 343 12.85 18.31 -14.54
N TRP A 344 13.01 19.60 -14.25
CA TRP A 344 11.97 20.59 -14.45
C TRP A 344 12.02 21.16 -15.87
N THR A 345 10.86 21.25 -16.51
CA THR A 345 10.67 21.90 -17.80
C THR A 345 9.57 22.95 -17.69
N GLN A 346 9.90 24.20 -18.02
CA GLN A 346 8.90 25.25 -18.17
C GLN A 346 8.16 25.06 -19.50
N VAL A 347 6.82 25.06 -19.45
CA VAL A 347 6.02 24.94 -20.67
C VAL A 347 6.12 26.24 -21.48
N PRO A 348 6.45 26.17 -22.78
CA PRO A 348 6.61 27.36 -23.61
C PRO A 348 5.25 27.88 -24.11
N TYR A 349 4.66 28.84 -23.42
CA TYR A 349 3.51 29.61 -23.92
C TYR A 349 3.56 31.06 -23.43
N GLU A 350 2.71 31.90 -24.05
CA GLU A 350 2.57 33.29 -23.65
C GLU A 350 1.69 33.42 -22.40
N SER A 351 2.33 33.71 -21.28
CA SER A 351 1.70 34.11 -20.01
C SER A 351 0.70 35.26 -20.18
N LYS A 352 -0.56 35.03 -19.81
CA LYS A 352 -1.66 36.02 -19.86
C LYS A 352 -2.50 36.12 -18.58
N ILE A 353 -2.55 35.09 -17.73
CA ILE A 353 -3.62 34.91 -16.72
C ILE A 353 -3.03 34.54 -15.36
N THR A 354 -2.57 35.55 -14.60
CA THR A 354 -2.08 35.33 -13.23
C THR A 354 -3.15 34.74 -12.33
N ARG A 355 -2.77 33.75 -11.53
CA ARG A 355 -3.71 33.00 -10.71
C ARG A 355 -3.04 32.44 -9.46
N ARG A 356 -3.65 32.69 -8.29
CA ARG A 356 -3.23 32.16 -6.99
C ARG A 356 -4.43 31.71 -6.16
N SER A 357 -4.18 30.85 -5.18
CA SER A 357 -5.19 30.28 -4.28
C SER A 357 -6.32 29.59 -5.04
N HIS A 358 -5.92 28.73 -5.99
CA HIS A 358 -6.78 27.93 -6.84
C HIS A 358 -6.37 26.47 -6.76
N SER A 359 -7.24 25.57 -7.21
CA SER A 359 -7.01 24.13 -7.15
C SER A 359 -7.13 23.51 -8.52
N CYS A 360 -6.45 22.39 -8.73
CA CYS A 360 -6.43 21.68 -10.00
C CYS A 360 -6.72 20.19 -9.81
N ALA A 361 -7.29 19.57 -10.85
CA ALA A 361 -7.48 18.12 -10.92
C ALA A 361 -7.21 17.60 -12.34
N VAL A 362 -6.75 16.35 -12.43
CA VAL A 362 -6.72 15.63 -13.71
C VAL A 362 -8.14 15.19 -14.05
N VAL A 363 -8.61 15.55 -15.25
CA VAL A 363 -9.93 15.20 -15.78
C VAL A 363 -9.80 14.66 -17.21
N GLY A 364 -10.70 13.75 -17.60
CA GLY A 364 -10.68 13.16 -18.94
C GLY A 364 -9.32 12.56 -19.31
N ARG A 365 -8.69 11.86 -18.34
CA ARG A 365 -7.43 11.11 -18.45
C ARG A 365 -6.14 11.91 -18.71
N ARG A 366 -6.20 13.06 -19.39
CA ARG A 366 -5.00 13.85 -19.78
C ARG A 366 -5.12 15.36 -19.70
N GLN A 367 -6.21 15.89 -19.13
CA GLN A 367 -6.46 17.32 -19.07
C GLN A 367 -6.35 17.80 -17.63
N MET A 368 -5.61 18.87 -17.37
CA MET A 368 -5.61 19.54 -16.08
C MET A 368 -6.70 20.61 -16.09
N LEU A 369 -7.67 20.49 -15.18
CA LEU A 369 -8.68 21.50 -14.95
C LEU A 369 -8.26 22.39 -13.77
N SER A 370 -8.03 23.66 -14.04
CA SER A 370 -7.84 24.71 -13.04
C SER A 370 -9.18 25.32 -12.65
N VAL A 371 -9.46 25.37 -11.35
CA VAL A 371 -10.73 25.88 -10.80
C VAL A 371 -10.49 27.08 -9.88
N GLY A 372 -11.12 28.20 -10.24
CA GLY A 372 -11.08 29.44 -9.46
C GLY A 372 -9.70 30.08 -9.42
N GLY A 373 -9.45 30.93 -8.43
CA GLY A 373 -8.23 31.71 -8.24
C GLY A 373 -8.41 33.22 -8.35
N THR A 374 -7.52 33.95 -7.67
CA THR A 374 -7.41 35.42 -7.76
C THR A 374 -6.20 35.80 -8.60
N ASP A 375 -6.24 36.96 -9.25
CA ASP A 375 -5.14 37.44 -10.11
C ASP A 375 -4.04 38.19 -9.36
N GLY A 376 -4.24 38.43 -8.05
CA GLY A 376 -3.37 39.22 -7.20
C GLY A 376 -3.43 40.74 -7.45
N LYS A 377 -4.30 41.22 -8.35
CA LYS A 377 -4.39 42.63 -8.76
C LYS A 377 -5.78 43.24 -8.52
N THR A 378 -6.83 42.56 -8.97
CA THR A 378 -8.21 43.07 -8.97
C THR A 378 -9.05 42.55 -7.80
N GLY A 379 -8.51 41.63 -7.01
CA GLY A 379 -9.21 41.00 -5.89
C GLY A 379 -10.52 40.37 -6.35
N TRP A 380 -11.58 40.48 -5.56
CA TRP A 380 -12.89 39.90 -5.83
C TRP A 380 -13.70 40.64 -6.90
N SER A 381 -13.29 41.85 -7.28
CA SER A 381 -14.04 42.73 -8.18
C SER A 381 -13.76 42.51 -9.67
N GLY A 382 -12.60 41.96 -10.01
CA GLY A 382 -12.22 41.76 -11.41
C GLY A 382 -12.79 40.47 -11.96
N ARG A 383 -13.30 40.54 -13.19
CA ARG A 383 -13.83 39.37 -13.90
C ARG A 383 -12.72 38.39 -14.24
N ASP A 384 -12.95 37.11 -13.95
CA ASP A 384 -12.09 36.04 -14.44
C ASP A 384 -12.18 35.94 -15.97
N MET A 385 -11.03 35.74 -16.61
CA MET A 385 -10.95 35.55 -18.05
C MET A 385 -11.42 34.16 -18.48
N TRP A 386 -11.41 33.18 -17.57
CA TRP A 386 -12.03 31.89 -17.81
C TRP A 386 -13.49 31.89 -17.36
N PRO A 387 -14.43 31.50 -18.24
CA PRO A 387 -15.83 31.35 -17.87
C PRO A 387 -15.96 30.44 -16.64
N GLN A 388 -16.71 30.91 -15.63
CA GLN A 388 -16.90 30.23 -14.34
C GLN A 388 -15.60 29.89 -13.60
N GLY A 389 -14.48 30.50 -13.98
CA GLY A 389 -13.14 30.23 -13.42
C GLY A 389 -12.60 28.85 -13.79
N LEU A 390 -13.00 28.27 -14.93
CA LEU A 390 -12.61 26.93 -15.37
C LEU A 390 -11.63 27.01 -16.55
N GLY A 391 -10.35 26.71 -16.29
CA GLY A 391 -9.31 26.65 -17.33
C GLY A 391 -8.88 25.21 -17.60
N LEU A 392 -8.85 24.80 -18.87
CA LEU A 392 -8.43 23.44 -19.25
C LEU A 392 -7.08 23.50 -19.94
N PHE A 393 -6.15 22.67 -19.48
CA PHE A 393 -4.83 22.53 -20.08
C PHE A 393 -4.65 21.08 -20.57
N ASP A 394 -4.27 20.91 -21.83
CA ASP A 394 -3.91 19.58 -22.35
C ASP A 394 -2.48 19.25 -21.90
N MET A 395 -2.32 18.25 -21.04
CA MET A 395 -1.05 17.96 -20.37
C MET A 395 -0.02 17.30 -21.30
N THR A 396 -0.46 16.70 -22.41
CA THR A 396 0.41 16.06 -23.40
C THR A 396 0.89 17.07 -24.44
N GLU A 397 -0.05 17.82 -25.02
CA GLU A 397 0.22 18.78 -26.11
C GLU A 397 0.62 20.17 -25.61
N TRP A 398 0.50 20.43 -24.31
CA TRP A 398 0.94 21.66 -23.65
C TRP A 398 0.28 22.95 -24.15
N TYR A 399 -1.05 22.98 -24.18
CA TYR A 399 -1.78 24.20 -24.49
C TYR A 399 -3.08 24.34 -23.70
N TRP A 400 -3.49 25.60 -23.48
CA TRP A 400 -4.76 25.95 -22.85
C TRP A 400 -5.91 25.89 -23.86
N LYS A 401 -7.03 25.33 -23.44
CA LYS A 401 -8.29 25.24 -24.18
C LYS A 401 -9.48 25.57 -23.28
N ASP A 402 -10.65 25.76 -23.90
CA ASP A 402 -11.91 26.10 -23.23
C ASP A 402 -12.91 24.95 -23.19
N THR A 403 -12.55 23.81 -23.80
CA THR A 403 -13.40 22.65 -24.01
C THR A 403 -12.80 21.44 -23.31
N TYR A 404 -13.58 20.83 -22.42
CA TYR A 404 -13.31 19.54 -21.82
C TYR A 404 -13.76 18.42 -22.76
N ASP A 405 -12.87 17.47 -23.00
CA ASP A 405 -13.14 16.27 -23.79
C ASP A 405 -13.21 15.04 -22.87
N ALA A 406 -14.40 14.44 -22.75
CA ALA A 406 -14.63 13.21 -21.98
C ALA A 406 -14.01 11.97 -22.65
N GLU A 407 -13.80 12.02 -23.97
CA GLU A 407 -13.24 10.94 -24.80
C GLU A 407 -11.76 11.19 -25.12
N ALA A 408 -11.11 12.11 -24.41
CA ALA A 408 -9.68 12.38 -24.59
C ALA A 408 -8.84 11.12 -24.40
N LYS A 409 -7.75 11.00 -25.15
CA LYS A 409 -6.83 9.86 -25.03
C LYS A 409 -6.23 9.77 -23.63
N ASP A 410 -5.67 8.62 -23.30
CA ASP A 410 -4.82 8.49 -22.11
C ASP A 410 -3.68 9.51 -22.15
N TYR A 411 -3.21 9.91 -20.98
CA TYR A 411 -2.06 10.78 -20.87
C TYR A 411 -0.83 10.10 -21.49
N GLU A 412 -0.09 10.88 -22.25
CA GLU A 412 1.23 10.55 -22.73
C GLU A 412 2.17 11.68 -22.34
N THR A 413 3.38 11.33 -21.89
CA THR A 413 4.45 12.27 -21.59
C THR A 413 4.69 13.17 -22.80
N SER A 414 4.85 14.47 -22.61
CA SER A 414 5.04 15.39 -23.74
C SER A 414 6.28 15.04 -24.55
N LYS A 415 6.24 15.27 -25.87
CA LYS A 415 7.36 15.02 -26.78
C LYS A 415 8.65 15.68 -26.32
N THR A 416 8.58 16.87 -25.75
CA THR A 416 9.74 17.59 -25.19
C THR A 416 10.46 16.78 -24.12
N ILE A 417 9.72 16.11 -23.24
CA ILE A 417 10.27 15.29 -22.15
C ILE A 417 10.72 13.93 -22.72
N GLN A 418 9.98 13.33 -23.64
CA GLN A 418 10.40 12.10 -24.33
C GLN A 418 11.77 12.26 -25.00
N GLU A 419 11.96 13.35 -25.77
CA GLU A 419 13.22 13.67 -26.43
C GLU A 419 14.37 13.95 -25.44
N TRP A 420 14.07 14.32 -24.19
CA TRP A 420 15.07 14.47 -23.13
C TRP A 420 15.52 13.10 -22.60
N TYR A 421 14.58 12.18 -22.32
CA TYR A 421 14.92 10.81 -21.90
C TYR A 421 15.69 10.04 -22.98
N GLU A 422 15.28 10.16 -24.25
CA GLU A 422 15.94 9.49 -25.39
C GLU A 422 17.42 9.88 -25.55
N LYS A 423 17.83 11.04 -25.02
CA LYS A 423 19.22 11.51 -25.05
C LYS A 423 20.06 11.01 -23.88
N GLY A 424 19.53 10.12 -23.04
CA GLY A 424 20.22 9.57 -21.88
C GLY A 424 20.12 10.43 -20.62
N GLY A 425 19.06 11.23 -20.47
CA GLY A 425 18.91 12.16 -19.34
C GLY A 425 18.98 11.50 -17.94
N VAL A 426 18.64 10.21 -17.83
CA VAL A 426 18.73 9.45 -16.58
C VAL A 426 20.18 9.16 -16.16
N ASP A 427 21.09 8.99 -17.13
CA ASP A 427 22.49 8.64 -16.86
C ASP A 427 23.26 9.78 -16.18
N GLU A 428 22.72 11.00 -16.24
CA GLU A 428 23.32 12.21 -15.65
C GLU A 428 22.86 12.48 -14.20
N ILE A 429 21.92 11.69 -13.68
CA ILE A 429 21.38 11.89 -12.34
C ILE A 429 22.45 11.61 -11.28
N LYS A 430 22.67 12.59 -10.42
CA LYS A 430 23.47 12.44 -9.20
C LYS A 430 22.56 12.16 -8.04
N TRP A 431 22.41 10.88 -7.72
CA TRP A 431 21.58 10.44 -6.60
C TRP A 431 22.08 11.00 -5.27
N SER A 432 21.16 11.49 -4.45
CA SER A 432 21.48 11.99 -3.11
C SER A 432 21.98 10.88 -2.19
N LEU A 433 21.42 9.67 -2.34
CA LEU A 433 21.72 8.44 -1.62
C LEU A 433 21.42 7.23 -2.51
N ASP A 434 22.13 6.12 -2.30
CA ASP A 434 21.89 4.86 -3.01
C ASP A 434 20.45 4.35 -2.81
N ARG A 435 19.90 4.52 -1.59
CA ARG A 435 18.49 4.18 -1.31
C ARG A 435 17.51 4.98 -2.15
N VAL A 436 17.80 6.26 -2.42
CA VAL A 436 16.95 7.08 -3.29
C VAL A 436 17.05 6.59 -4.74
N GLN A 437 18.22 6.16 -5.20
CA GLN A 437 18.33 5.50 -6.50
C GLN A 437 17.48 4.23 -6.57
N GLU A 438 17.52 3.37 -5.56
CA GLU A 438 16.73 2.12 -5.52
C GLU A 438 15.23 2.36 -5.65
N LEU A 439 14.70 3.40 -4.98
CA LEU A 439 13.28 3.76 -5.02
C LEU A 439 12.76 4.11 -6.42
N PHE A 440 13.65 4.52 -7.34
CA PHE A 440 13.30 4.99 -8.68
C PHE A 440 13.87 4.13 -9.82
N VAL A 441 14.95 3.36 -9.61
CA VAL A 441 15.64 2.58 -10.66
C VAL A 441 15.31 1.08 -10.62
N ASN A 442 15.06 0.49 -9.45
CA ASN A 442 14.59 -0.90 -9.36
C ASN A 442 13.08 -1.04 -9.62
N SER A 443 12.37 0.08 -9.77
CA SER A 443 10.98 0.14 -10.20
C SER A 443 10.86 -0.10 -11.71
N THR A 444 11.22 -1.29 -12.20
CA THR A 444 10.76 -1.72 -13.53
C THR A 444 9.25 -1.88 -13.49
N ALA A 445 8.55 -0.84 -13.95
CA ALA A 445 7.17 -0.83 -14.44
C ALA A 445 6.23 -1.89 -13.83
N THR A 446 5.85 -1.71 -12.57
CA THR A 446 4.59 -2.26 -12.05
C THR A 446 3.44 -1.39 -12.57
N ILE A 447 2.91 -1.76 -13.73
CA ILE A 447 1.56 -1.37 -14.12
C ILE A 447 0.61 -1.99 -13.08
N ASN A 448 -0.09 -1.14 -12.34
CA ASN A 448 -1.36 -1.49 -11.70
C ASN A 448 -2.23 -0.23 -11.55
N PRO A 449 -3.00 0.18 -12.57
CA PRO A 449 -4.27 0.82 -12.30
C PRO A 449 -5.21 -0.28 -11.81
N THR A 450 -5.59 -0.20 -10.54
CA THR A 450 -6.64 -1.01 -9.89
C THR A 450 -6.35 -2.51 -9.77
N GLY A 451 -5.63 -2.90 -8.73
CA GLY A 451 -5.45 -4.31 -8.37
C GLY A 451 -4.68 -4.47 -7.08
N VAL A 452 -5.39 -4.76 -5.98
CA VAL A 452 -4.79 -5.01 -4.66
C VAL A 452 -3.92 -6.26 -4.74
N LEU A 453 -2.62 -6.13 -4.46
CA LEU A 453 -1.79 -7.25 -3.99
C LEU A 453 -0.86 -6.75 -2.89
N ASP A 454 -1.37 -6.82 -1.66
CA ASP A 454 -0.59 -6.73 -0.43
C ASP A 454 0.59 -7.71 -0.45
N GLY A 455 1.81 -7.22 -0.22
CA GLY A 455 2.78 -7.98 0.57
C GLY A 455 2.23 -8.08 2.00
N PRO A 456 2.34 -9.23 2.70
CA PRO A 456 1.45 -9.56 3.80
C PRO A 456 1.76 -8.77 5.07
N THR A 457 1.30 -7.52 5.14
CA THR A 457 0.84 -6.90 6.38
C THR A 457 -0.66 -7.11 6.47
N SER A 458 -1.03 -7.78 7.54
CA SER A 458 -2.20 -8.63 7.60
C SER A 458 -3.56 -7.92 7.38
N THR A 459 -4.23 -8.25 6.27
CA THR A 459 -5.70 -8.21 6.18
C THR A 459 -6.34 -8.86 7.42
N PRO A 460 -7.60 -8.52 7.79
CA PRO A 460 -8.34 -9.24 8.83
C PRO A 460 -8.36 -10.76 8.60
N THR A 461 -8.13 -11.19 7.36
CA THR A 461 -7.95 -12.57 6.90
C THR A 461 -6.56 -13.12 7.26
N ALA A 462 -5.47 -12.42 6.95
CA ALA A 462 -4.10 -12.81 7.31
C ALA A 462 -3.86 -12.87 8.84
N LYS A 463 -4.50 -11.97 9.63
CA LYS A 463 -4.40 -12.01 11.11
C LYS A 463 -4.91 -13.32 11.70
N ARG A 464 -5.85 -14.00 11.04
CA ARG A 464 -6.42 -15.28 11.51
C ARG A 464 -5.40 -16.41 11.51
N TYR A 465 -4.44 -16.36 10.58
CA TYR A 465 -3.41 -17.38 10.42
C TYR A 465 -2.22 -17.18 11.37
N LEU A 466 -2.10 -15.99 11.99
CA LEU A 466 -1.06 -15.67 12.98
C LEU A 466 -1.45 -16.08 14.42
N LEU A 467 -2.68 -16.57 14.61
CA LEU A 467 -3.17 -16.99 15.92
C LEU A 467 -2.64 -18.38 16.30
N PRO A 468 -2.41 -18.65 17.60
CA PRO A 468 -2.00 -19.97 18.06
C PRO A 468 -3.00 -21.06 17.64
N PRO A 469 -2.51 -22.25 17.23
CA PRO A 469 -3.35 -23.40 16.98
C PRO A 469 -4.16 -23.76 18.22
N GLY A 470 -5.43 -24.07 18.00
CA GLY A 470 -6.41 -24.37 19.03
C GLY A 470 -7.79 -24.44 18.41
N LEU A 471 -8.75 -25.08 19.08
CA LEU A 471 -10.07 -25.38 18.48
C LEU A 471 -10.70 -24.18 17.75
N VAL A 472 -10.83 -23.04 18.44
CA VAL A 472 -11.46 -21.85 17.88
C VAL A 472 -10.60 -21.19 16.80
N ASN A 473 -9.31 -21.02 17.06
CA ASN A 473 -8.40 -20.29 16.17
C ASN A 473 -8.14 -21.07 14.88
N THR A 474 -7.92 -22.38 14.99
CA THR A 474 -7.74 -23.27 13.83
C THR A 474 -9.02 -23.30 12.99
N CYS A 475 -10.21 -23.44 13.59
CA CYS A 475 -11.45 -23.31 12.82
C CYS A 475 -11.57 -21.96 12.11
N ARG A 476 -11.23 -20.85 12.80
CA ARG A 476 -11.27 -19.51 12.20
C ARG A 476 -10.28 -19.36 11.03
N ALA A 477 -9.08 -19.90 11.15
CA ALA A 477 -8.08 -19.93 10.09
C ALA A 477 -8.57 -20.76 8.89
N LEU A 478 -9.04 -21.98 9.14
CA LEU A 478 -9.55 -22.88 8.10
C LEU A 478 -10.78 -22.33 7.37
N SER A 479 -11.66 -21.60 8.07
CA SER A 479 -12.79 -20.92 7.43
C SER A 479 -12.38 -19.79 6.48
N GLY A 480 -11.17 -19.24 6.61
CA GLY A 480 -10.61 -18.24 5.70
C GLY A 480 -9.87 -18.83 4.50
N LEU A 481 -9.80 -20.16 4.39
CA LEU A 481 -9.06 -20.83 3.32
C LEU A 481 -9.58 -20.51 1.90
N PRO A 482 -10.90 -20.34 1.65
CA PRO A 482 -11.39 -19.95 0.32
C PRO A 482 -10.86 -18.60 -0.15
N GLU A 483 -10.78 -17.61 0.76
CA GLU A 483 -10.23 -16.29 0.47
C GLU A 483 -8.74 -16.37 0.13
N LEU A 484 -7.98 -17.24 0.80
CA LEU A 484 -6.56 -17.47 0.50
C LEU A 484 -6.34 -18.12 -0.87
N LEU A 485 -7.20 -19.09 -1.24
CA LEU A 485 -7.06 -19.85 -2.49
C LEU A 485 -7.55 -19.08 -3.73
N CYS A 486 -8.35 -18.02 -3.55
CA CYS A 486 -8.87 -17.21 -4.64
C CYS A 486 -9.20 -15.78 -4.15
N PRO A 487 -8.18 -14.93 -3.90
CA PRO A 487 -8.35 -13.59 -3.34
C PRO A 487 -8.84 -12.53 -4.34
N TRP A 488 -9.17 -12.93 -5.57
CA TRP A 488 -9.33 -12.01 -6.71
C TRP A 488 -10.76 -11.46 -6.82
N ARG A 489 -10.88 -10.14 -7.02
CA ARG A 489 -12.15 -9.53 -7.44
C ARG A 489 -12.43 -9.82 -8.92
N PRO A 490 -13.71 -9.85 -9.37
CA PRO A 490 -14.03 -10.21 -10.74
C PRO A 490 -13.40 -9.30 -11.81
N ASP A 491 -13.35 -7.99 -11.56
CA ASP A 491 -12.75 -6.98 -12.42
C ASP A 491 -11.23 -7.13 -12.50
N GLU A 492 -10.54 -7.29 -11.37
CA GLU A 492 -9.10 -7.56 -11.31
C GLU A 492 -8.75 -8.84 -12.06
N PHE A 493 -9.53 -9.91 -11.83
CA PHE A 493 -9.33 -11.19 -12.50
C PHE A 493 -9.45 -11.05 -14.03
N VAL A 494 -10.48 -10.34 -14.50
CA VAL A 494 -10.71 -10.11 -15.92
C VAL A 494 -9.57 -9.30 -16.53
N GLY A 495 -9.17 -8.19 -15.90
CA GLY A 495 -8.06 -7.36 -16.37
C GLY A 495 -6.76 -8.13 -16.52
N ILE A 496 -6.35 -8.86 -15.48
CA ILE A 496 -5.14 -9.69 -15.50
C ILE A 496 -5.24 -10.78 -16.57
N HIS A 497 -6.40 -11.46 -16.68
CA HIS A 497 -6.60 -12.50 -17.67
C HIS A 497 -6.49 -11.97 -19.11
N ASP A 498 -7.06 -10.80 -19.40
CA ASP A 498 -6.99 -10.17 -20.73
C ASP A 498 -5.58 -9.70 -21.06
N ASP A 499 -4.85 -9.17 -20.08
CA ASP A 499 -3.43 -8.83 -20.24
C ASP A 499 -2.56 -10.06 -20.50
N LEU A 500 -2.79 -11.17 -19.78
CA LEU A 500 -2.09 -12.43 -20.05
C LEU A 500 -2.37 -12.94 -21.46
N LYS A 501 -3.62 -12.80 -21.93
CA LYS A 501 -3.96 -13.12 -23.32
C LYS A 501 -3.18 -12.25 -24.30
N ARG A 502 -3.17 -10.94 -24.10
CA ARG A 502 -2.42 -9.99 -24.94
C ARG A 502 -0.92 -10.33 -24.97
N LEU A 503 -0.31 -10.53 -23.80
CA LEU A 503 1.10 -10.90 -23.66
C LEU A 503 1.41 -12.23 -24.35
N HIS A 504 0.54 -13.23 -24.22
CA HIS A 504 0.72 -14.50 -24.91
C HIS A 504 0.66 -14.34 -26.44
N ASP A 505 -0.28 -13.55 -26.95
CA ASP A 505 -0.43 -13.30 -28.39
C ASP A 505 0.76 -12.49 -28.97
N GLU A 506 1.34 -11.58 -28.17
CA GLU A 506 2.52 -10.77 -28.52
C GLU A 506 3.82 -11.58 -28.46
N ILE A 507 4.09 -12.24 -27.34
CA ILE A 507 5.35 -12.94 -27.06
C ILE A 507 5.39 -14.29 -27.78
N LYS A 508 4.24 -14.98 -27.87
CA LYS A 508 4.11 -16.36 -28.38
C LYS A 508 5.07 -17.33 -27.70
N PRO A 509 5.01 -17.46 -26.36
CA PRO A 509 5.95 -18.30 -25.62
C PRO A 509 5.80 -19.78 -26.01
N ASP A 510 6.92 -20.48 -26.15
CA ASP A 510 6.94 -21.94 -26.40
C ASP A 510 6.39 -22.73 -25.20
N ILE A 511 6.57 -22.20 -23.99
CA ILE A 511 5.99 -22.73 -22.76
C ILE A 511 5.65 -21.62 -21.77
N THR A 512 4.54 -21.78 -21.06
CA THR A 512 4.14 -20.91 -19.95
C THR A 512 4.30 -21.67 -18.62
N VAL A 513 5.05 -21.10 -17.68
CA VAL A 513 5.15 -21.63 -16.31
C VAL A 513 4.28 -20.77 -15.40
N VAL A 514 3.39 -21.40 -14.64
CA VAL A 514 2.38 -20.69 -13.83
C VAL A 514 2.49 -21.09 -12.37
N ASP A 515 2.51 -20.09 -11.47
CA ASP A 515 2.41 -20.31 -10.03
C ASP A 515 1.03 -20.88 -9.65
N ASP A 516 0.97 -21.77 -8.66
CA ASP A 516 -0.24 -22.49 -8.30
C ASP A 516 -1.30 -21.64 -7.56
N LEU A 517 -0.90 -20.52 -6.96
CA LEU A 517 -1.83 -19.56 -6.35
C LEU A 517 -2.26 -18.46 -7.33
N PHE A 518 -1.62 -18.35 -8.50
CA PHE A 518 -1.97 -17.39 -9.53
C PHE A 518 -3.18 -17.84 -10.39
N ALA A 519 -4.37 -17.85 -9.78
CA ALA A 519 -5.62 -18.31 -10.40
C ALA A 519 -5.97 -17.66 -11.77
N PRO A 520 -5.74 -16.35 -12.02
CA PRO A 520 -5.88 -15.76 -13.35
C PRO A 520 -5.00 -16.45 -14.39
N GLY A 521 -3.73 -16.68 -14.06
CA GLY A 521 -2.77 -17.40 -14.91
C GLY A 521 -3.17 -18.83 -15.20
N LEU A 522 -3.55 -19.58 -14.16
CA LEU A 522 -4.01 -20.98 -14.31
C LEU A 522 -5.25 -21.08 -15.20
N SER A 523 -6.18 -20.16 -15.00
CA SER A 523 -7.42 -20.11 -15.78
C SER A 523 -7.13 -19.71 -17.22
N PHE A 524 -6.30 -18.69 -17.46
CA PHE A 524 -5.87 -18.31 -18.79
C PHE A 524 -5.22 -19.50 -19.51
N ALA A 525 -4.19 -20.11 -18.90
CA ALA A 525 -3.42 -21.17 -19.52
C ALA A 525 -4.29 -22.38 -19.90
N ARG A 526 -5.24 -22.75 -19.03
CA ARG A 526 -6.20 -23.83 -19.30
C ARG A 526 -7.20 -23.48 -20.40
N ASN A 527 -7.83 -22.31 -20.35
CA ASN A 527 -8.89 -21.95 -21.30
C ASN A 527 -8.32 -21.61 -22.69
N ALA A 528 -7.17 -20.96 -22.75
CA ALA A 528 -6.46 -20.69 -24.00
C ALA A 528 -5.73 -21.93 -24.56
N LYS A 529 -5.68 -23.03 -23.78
CA LYS A 529 -5.02 -24.31 -24.16
C LYS A 529 -3.57 -24.11 -24.61
N VAL A 530 -2.85 -23.23 -23.91
CA VAL A 530 -1.43 -22.99 -24.18
C VAL A 530 -0.60 -24.19 -23.70
N ASN A 531 0.66 -24.28 -24.12
CA ASN A 531 1.59 -25.24 -23.54
C ASN A 531 2.03 -24.73 -22.17
N TRP A 532 1.63 -25.38 -21.07
CA TRP A 532 1.96 -24.90 -19.73
C TRP A 532 2.22 -25.99 -18.70
N ILE A 533 2.85 -25.56 -17.61
CA ILE A 533 3.13 -26.36 -16.42
C ILE A 533 2.97 -25.50 -15.17
N ALA A 534 2.44 -26.10 -14.08
CA ALA A 534 2.37 -25.42 -12.80
C ALA A 534 3.71 -25.60 -12.05
N LEU A 535 4.24 -24.53 -11.47
CA LEU A 535 5.38 -24.57 -10.57
C LEU A 535 4.92 -24.12 -9.19
N ALA A 536 4.82 -25.07 -8.26
CA ALA A 536 4.38 -24.81 -6.91
C ALA A 536 5.57 -24.76 -5.94
N PRO A 537 5.73 -23.68 -5.14
CA PRO A 537 6.70 -23.66 -4.04
C PRO A 537 6.32 -24.60 -2.89
N ASN A 538 5.12 -25.18 -2.96
CA ASN A 538 4.55 -26.15 -2.04
C ASN A 538 5.14 -27.56 -2.18
N VAL A 539 4.72 -28.45 -1.28
CA VAL A 539 5.24 -29.82 -1.14
C VAL A 539 4.27 -30.85 -1.74
N ILE A 540 4.70 -32.11 -1.87
CA ILE A 540 3.92 -33.18 -2.49
C ILE A 540 2.59 -33.38 -1.75
N LYS A 541 2.61 -33.32 -0.40
CA LYS A 541 1.41 -33.45 0.43
C LYS A 541 0.27 -32.53 -0.05
N ASP A 542 0.55 -31.29 -0.41
CA ASP A 542 -0.48 -30.28 -0.66
C ASP A 542 -1.36 -30.63 -1.88
N PHE A 543 -0.82 -31.45 -2.79
CA PHE A 543 -1.52 -31.87 -4.02
C PHE A 543 -1.88 -33.37 -4.04
N ALA A 544 -1.29 -34.20 -3.15
CA ALA A 544 -1.48 -35.64 -3.18
C ALA A 544 -2.55 -36.16 -2.19
N ILE A 545 -2.98 -35.35 -1.23
CA ILE A 545 -3.83 -35.77 -0.10
C ILE A 545 -5.17 -36.36 -0.52
N PRO A 546 -5.95 -35.75 -1.44
CA PRO A 546 -7.24 -36.31 -1.87
C PRO A 546 -7.13 -37.67 -2.56
N MET A 547 -5.95 -38.03 -3.05
CA MET A 547 -5.69 -39.29 -3.76
C MET A 547 -5.17 -40.41 -2.84
N GLN A 548 -5.03 -40.15 -1.54
CA GLN A 548 -4.56 -41.14 -0.60
C GLN A 548 -5.67 -42.17 -0.26
N PRO A 549 -5.36 -43.48 -0.28
CA PRO A 549 -6.37 -44.52 -0.08
C PRO A 549 -6.89 -44.56 1.36
N TYR A 550 -7.99 -45.28 1.57
CA TYR A 550 -8.57 -45.55 2.91
C TYR A 550 -8.91 -44.29 3.71
N LEU A 551 -9.29 -43.20 3.03
CA LEU A 551 -9.59 -41.89 3.63
C LEU A 551 -8.43 -41.36 4.49
N ALA A 552 -7.19 -41.70 4.14
CA ALA A 552 -5.99 -41.32 4.90
C ALA A 552 -5.85 -39.79 5.06
N ALA A 553 -6.44 -39.00 4.16
CA ALA A 553 -6.59 -37.55 4.29
C ALA A 553 -7.17 -37.12 5.65
N LEU A 554 -8.13 -37.89 6.22
CA LEU A 554 -8.83 -37.51 7.44
C LEU A 554 -8.07 -37.88 8.73
N TRP A 555 -7.33 -39.00 8.72
CA TRP A 555 -6.80 -39.59 9.96
C TRP A 555 -5.27 -39.75 9.99
N LYS A 556 -4.61 -39.81 8.83
CA LYS A 556 -3.17 -40.13 8.75
C LYS A 556 -2.32 -38.87 8.72
N TYR A 557 -2.75 -37.83 8.02
CA TYR A 557 -1.95 -36.62 7.77
C TYR A 557 -2.50 -35.41 8.53
N PRO A 558 -1.65 -34.64 9.25
CA PRO A 558 -2.06 -33.42 9.94
C PRO A 558 -2.80 -32.46 9.00
N ALA A 559 -3.93 -31.93 9.47
CA ALA A 559 -4.59 -30.83 8.79
C ALA A 559 -3.75 -29.55 8.92
N ILE A 560 -3.77 -28.73 7.86
CA ILE A 560 -2.98 -27.50 7.78
C ILE A 560 -3.25 -26.57 8.97
N GLY A 561 -2.20 -25.97 9.53
CA GLY A 561 -2.32 -25.02 10.64
C GLY A 561 -2.75 -25.61 11.99
N THR A 562 -2.82 -26.94 12.14
CA THR A 562 -3.16 -27.58 13.44
C THR A 562 -1.98 -27.67 14.39
N GLY A 563 -0.75 -27.71 13.86
CA GLY A 563 0.43 -27.99 14.68
C GLY A 563 0.50 -29.42 15.22
N PHE A 564 -0.28 -30.36 14.69
CA PHE A 564 -0.19 -31.77 15.08
C PHE A 564 1.07 -32.43 14.54
N LYS A 565 1.68 -33.31 15.36
CA LYS A 565 2.84 -34.11 14.94
C LYS A 565 2.44 -35.18 13.93
N TYR A 566 3.42 -35.69 13.20
CA TYR A 566 3.30 -36.88 12.39
C TYR A 566 4.14 -38.03 12.97
N PRO A 567 3.61 -39.26 13.13
CA PRO A 567 2.20 -39.63 12.95
C PRO A 567 1.30 -38.95 13.98
N ILE A 568 0.03 -38.73 13.61
CA ILE A 568 -0.94 -38.08 14.50
C ILE A 568 -1.17 -38.97 15.74
N PRO A 569 -1.01 -38.46 16.96
CA PRO A 569 -1.37 -39.18 18.17
C PRO A 569 -2.83 -39.65 18.11
N TRP A 570 -3.09 -40.88 18.53
CA TRP A 570 -4.41 -41.52 18.44
C TRP A 570 -5.55 -40.68 19.04
N ASN A 571 -5.29 -39.97 20.13
CA ASN A 571 -6.24 -39.08 20.80
C ASN A 571 -6.52 -37.77 20.03
N LEU A 572 -5.67 -37.40 19.07
CA LEU A 572 -5.83 -36.23 18.21
C LEU A 572 -6.44 -36.57 16.84
N ILE A 573 -6.54 -37.85 16.47
CA ILE A 573 -7.17 -38.28 15.22
C ILE A 573 -8.61 -37.73 15.08
N PRO A 574 -9.51 -37.82 16.09
CA PRO A 574 -10.85 -37.27 15.96
C PRO A 574 -10.86 -35.76 15.69
N TRP A 575 -9.92 -35.02 16.31
CA TRP A 575 -9.75 -33.58 16.07
C TRP A 575 -9.22 -33.30 14.67
N ASN A 576 -8.30 -34.11 14.16
CA ASN A 576 -7.79 -33.97 12.80
C ASN A 576 -8.89 -34.20 11.76
N VAL A 577 -9.72 -35.22 11.97
CA VAL A 577 -10.91 -35.49 11.14
C VAL A 577 -11.83 -34.26 11.18
N PHE A 578 -12.13 -33.75 12.37
CA PHE A 578 -12.97 -32.57 12.54
C PHE A 578 -12.42 -31.35 11.79
N PHE A 579 -11.14 -31.00 11.96
CA PHE A 579 -10.54 -29.85 11.26
C PHE A 579 -10.52 -30.03 9.75
N THR A 580 -10.21 -31.23 9.26
CA THR A 580 -10.25 -31.52 7.82
C THR A 580 -11.66 -31.34 7.25
N LEU A 581 -12.70 -31.74 7.99
CA LEU A 581 -14.09 -31.52 7.61
C LEU A 581 -14.47 -30.03 7.65
N VAL A 582 -13.95 -29.25 8.60
CA VAL A 582 -14.14 -27.79 8.63
C VAL A 582 -13.52 -27.13 7.40
N SER A 583 -12.28 -27.49 7.02
CA SER A 583 -11.64 -26.99 5.80
C SER A 583 -12.46 -27.34 4.56
N ALA A 584 -12.88 -28.61 4.43
CA ALA A 584 -13.69 -29.06 3.31
C ALA A 584 -15.04 -28.32 3.26
N PHE A 585 -15.72 -28.17 4.40
CA PHE A 585 -16.97 -27.43 4.49
C PHE A 585 -16.80 -25.96 4.09
N ALA A 586 -15.76 -25.29 4.58
CA ALA A 586 -15.47 -23.90 4.23
C ALA A 586 -15.29 -23.71 2.73
N ILE A 587 -14.51 -24.58 2.07
CA ILE A 587 -14.31 -24.50 0.62
C ILE A 587 -15.58 -24.87 -0.17
N LEU A 588 -16.30 -25.91 0.25
CA LEU A 588 -17.51 -26.37 -0.46
C LEU A 588 -18.71 -25.42 -0.30
N THR A 589 -18.76 -24.64 0.79
CA THR A 589 -19.85 -23.69 1.04
C THR A 589 -19.53 -22.25 0.63
N ASP A 590 -18.30 -21.98 0.21
CA ASP A 590 -17.91 -20.67 -0.30
C ASP A 590 -18.74 -20.31 -1.55
N LYS A 591 -19.31 -19.10 -1.52
CA LYS A 591 -20.10 -18.54 -2.63
C LYS A 591 -19.26 -17.66 -3.54
N THR A 592 -18.06 -17.28 -3.13
CA THR A 592 -17.18 -16.37 -3.85
C THR A 592 -16.70 -17.02 -5.13
N ARG A 593 -16.14 -18.23 -5.04
CA ARG A 593 -15.64 -18.99 -6.20
C ARG A 593 -16.73 -19.31 -7.23
N PRO A 594 -17.94 -19.81 -6.87
CA PRO A 594 -19.02 -20.00 -7.83
C PRO A 594 -19.50 -18.70 -8.50
N ARG A 595 -19.56 -17.58 -7.76
CA ARG A 595 -19.94 -16.27 -8.32
C ARG A 595 -18.90 -15.76 -9.31
N LEU A 596 -17.62 -15.86 -8.96
CA LEU A 596 -16.52 -15.50 -9.86
C LEU A 596 -16.55 -16.38 -11.12
N ALA A 597 -16.67 -17.71 -10.98
CA ALA A 597 -16.80 -18.61 -12.13
C ALA A 597 -18.01 -18.27 -13.01
N GLN A 598 -19.15 -17.91 -12.41
CA GLN A 598 -20.33 -17.47 -13.16
C GLN A 598 -20.09 -16.15 -13.89
N HIS A 599 -19.41 -15.19 -13.25
CA HIS A 599 -19.03 -13.92 -13.88
C HIS A 599 -18.13 -14.18 -15.09
N LEU A 600 -17.07 -14.97 -14.93
CA LEU A 600 -16.14 -15.29 -16.00
C LEU A 600 -16.79 -16.03 -17.17
N ARG A 601 -17.77 -16.91 -16.92
CA ARG A 601 -18.57 -17.55 -17.99
C ARG A 601 -19.49 -16.57 -18.72
N LYS A 602 -19.96 -15.52 -18.05
CA LYS A 602 -20.71 -14.45 -18.73
C LYS A 602 -19.79 -13.60 -19.61
N THR A 603 -18.57 -13.34 -19.14
CA THR A 603 -17.57 -12.52 -19.84
C THR A 603 -16.95 -13.23 -21.04
N TYR A 604 -16.49 -14.48 -20.86
CA TYR A 604 -15.73 -15.22 -21.87
C TYR A 604 -16.50 -16.33 -22.58
N GLY A 605 -17.74 -16.60 -22.15
CA GLY A 605 -18.60 -17.65 -22.71
C GLY A 605 -18.81 -18.85 -21.78
N PRO A 606 -19.83 -19.68 -22.07
CA PRO A 606 -20.32 -20.71 -21.16
C PRO A 606 -19.29 -21.80 -20.83
N ASP A 607 -18.30 -22.01 -21.71
CA ASP A 607 -17.28 -23.04 -21.58
C ASP A 607 -16.08 -22.61 -20.71
N PHE A 608 -16.03 -21.35 -20.28
CA PHE A 608 -14.93 -20.85 -19.46
C PHE A 608 -14.85 -21.57 -18.10
N THR A 609 -13.64 -22.02 -17.76
CA THR A 609 -13.36 -22.79 -16.54
C THR A 609 -12.40 -22.04 -15.63
N LEU A 610 -12.90 -21.54 -14.49
CA LEU A 610 -12.06 -21.04 -13.39
C LEU A 610 -11.22 -22.19 -12.82
N THR A 611 -9.90 -22.01 -12.80
CA THR A 611 -8.92 -22.96 -12.27
C THR A 611 -8.13 -22.30 -11.15
N THR A 612 -8.07 -22.95 -10.00
CA THR A 612 -7.29 -22.50 -8.83
C THR A 612 -6.42 -23.64 -8.29
N MET A 613 -5.55 -23.38 -7.30
CA MET A 613 -4.79 -24.43 -6.59
C MET A 613 -5.68 -25.61 -6.13
N ALA A 614 -6.94 -25.33 -5.75
CA ALA A 614 -7.92 -26.35 -5.37
C ALA A 614 -8.12 -27.43 -6.44
N ASP A 615 -7.99 -27.04 -7.71
CA ASP A 615 -8.17 -27.89 -8.88
C ASP A 615 -6.88 -28.62 -9.29
N LEU A 616 -5.72 -28.29 -8.71
CA LEU A 616 -4.41 -28.87 -9.06
C LEU A 616 -4.01 -30.07 -8.20
N GLY A 617 -4.92 -30.58 -7.37
CA GLY A 617 -4.65 -31.72 -6.47
C GLY A 617 -5.03 -31.47 -5.01
N LEU A 618 -5.33 -30.23 -4.61
CA LEU A 618 -5.67 -29.92 -3.21
C LEU A 618 -7.07 -30.42 -2.81
N LEU A 619 -8.07 -30.34 -3.70
CA LEU A 619 -9.41 -30.90 -3.46
C LEU A 619 -9.81 -31.93 -4.50
N THR A 620 -9.52 -31.65 -5.76
CA THR A 620 -9.75 -32.56 -6.88
C THR A 620 -8.44 -32.86 -7.57
N PRO A 621 -8.28 -34.06 -8.18
CA PRO A 621 -7.12 -34.35 -9.01
C PRO A 621 -6.92 -33.27 -10.09
N ALA A 622 -5.66 -32.98 -10.42
CA ALA A 622 -5.35 -32.07 -11.52
C ALA A 622 -6.03 -32.53 -12.83
N PRO A 623 -6.51 -31.60 -13.67
CA PRO A 623 -7.02 -31.95 -14.98
C PRO A 623 -5.98 -32.70 -15.82
N GLU A 624 -6.44 -33.58 -16.71
CA GLU A 624 -5.59 -34.41 -17.55
C GLU A 624 -4.59 -33.57 -18.37
N GLY A 625 -3.32 -34.00 -18.39
CA GLY A 625 -2.22 -33.36 -19.14
C GLY A 625 -1.45 -32.26 -18.38
N ILE A 626 -1.99 -31.75 -17.27
CA ILE A 626 -1.31 -30.75 -16.44
C ILE A 626 -0.32 -31.46 -15.52
N LYS A 627 0.93 -30.98 -15.49
CA LYS A 627 1.94 -31.37 -14.50
C LYS A 627 2.08 -30.25 -13.47
N VAL A 628 2.32 -30.62 -12.21
CA VAL A 628 2.61 -29.72 -11.10
C VAL A 628 4.01 -30.06 -10.58
N LEU A 629 4.97 -29.18 -10.82
CA LEU A 629 6.30 -29.29 -10.24
C LEU A 629 6.24 -28.85 -8.79
N VAL A 630 6.72 -29.68 -7.87
CA VAL A 630 6.70 -29.39 -6.43
C VAL A 630 8.10 -29.34 -5.84
N ALA A 631 8.26 -28.54 -4.79
CA ALA A 631 9.55 -28.21 -4.20
C ALA A 631 10.19 -29.34 -3.39
N ASN A 632 9.46 -30.41 -3.03
CA ASN A 632 10.01 -31.53 -2.26
C ASN A 632 10.26 -32.76 -3.13
N SER A 633 11.25 -33.54 -2.73
CA SER A 633 11.40 -34.95 -3.11
C SER A 633 10.68 -35.87 -2.11
N PRO A 634 10.30 -37.11 -2.50
CA PRO A 634 9.45 -37.97 -1.68
C PRO A 634 10.03 -38.34 -0.31
N ASP A 635 11.35 -38.43 -0.18
CA ASP A 635 12.00 -38.86 1.06
C ASP A 635 12.15 -37.75 2.11
N ILE A 636 11.87 -36.49 1.74
CA ILE A 636 11.82 -35.34 2.65
C ILE A 636 10.40 -34.80 2.85
N ASP A 637 9.39 -35.51 2.34
CA ASP A 637 7.98 -35.23 2.60
C ASP A 637 7.39 -36.22 3.63
N LEU A 638 6.12 -36.05 3.98
CA LEU A 638 5.38 -37.06 4.75
C LEU A 638 5.27 -38.35 3.91
N PRO A 639 5.27 -39.54 4.53
CA PRO A 639 5.23 -40.80 3.80
C PRO A 639 3.82 -41.04 3.24
N LEU A 640 3.63 -40.55 2.01
CA LEU A 640 2.45 -40.74 1.18
C LEU A 640 2.42 -42.17 0.63
N SER A 641 1.23 -42.77 0.59
CA SER A 641 1.05 -44.13 0.07
C SER A 641 1.00 -44.16 -1.45
N VAL A 642 0.56 -43.06 -2.06
CA VAL A 642 0.42 -42.88 -3.51
C VAL A 642 1.06 -41.55 -3.87
N LEU A 643 1.92 -41.56 -4.89
CA LEU A 643 2.42 -40.36 -5.54
C LEU A 643 1.72 -40.25 -6.91
N PRO A 644 0.77 -39.32 -7.08
CA PRO A 644 0.09 -39.11 -8.36
C PRO A 644 1.06 -38.72 -9.50
N ASP A 645 0.88 -39.30 -10.68
CA ASP A 645 1.76 -39.10 -11.85
C ASP A 645 1.84 -37.65 -12.35
N HIS A 646 0.83 -36.83 -12.05
CA HIS A 646 0.81 -35.42 -12.43
C HIS A 646 1.66 -34.53 -11.50
N ILE A 647 2.02 -35.03 -10.32
CA ILE A 647 2.88 -34.31 -9.38
C ILE A 647 4.31 -34.74 -9.66
N ILE A 648 5.18 -33.78 -9.93
CA ILE A 648 6.57 -34.01 -10.29
C ILE A 648 7.47 -33.49 -9.17
N PRO A 649 7.96 -34.38 -8.30
CA PRO A 649 8.87 -34.01 -7.23
C PRO A 649 10.20 -33.57 -7.83
N CYS A 650 10.52 -32.28 -7.73
CA CYS A 650 11.76 -31.77 -8.29
C CYS A 650 12.85 -31.65 -7.23
N GLY A 651 12.47 -31.27 -6.00
CA GLY A 651 13.38 -30.52 -5.14
C GLY A 651 14.15 -31.27 -4.05
N PRO A 652 14.80 -30.51 -3.14
CA PRO A 652 14.56 -29.08 -2.85
C PRO A 652 14.84 -28.10 -4.01
N ILE A 653 13.83 -27.32 -4.42
CA ILE A 653 14.05 -26.21 -5.37
C ILE A 653 14.45 -24.98 -4.55
N ILE A 654 15.73 -24.60 -4.63
CA ILE A 654 16.25 -23.42 -3.94
C ILE A 654 17.01 -22.49 -4.90
N ARG A 655 16.89 -21.18 -4.65
CA ARG A 655 17.56 -20.15 -5.44
C ARG A 655 19.07 -20.22 -5.24
N ALA A 656 19.84 -19.91 -6.28
CA ALA A 656 21.27 -19.74 -6.14
C ALA A 656 21.59 -18.46 -5.35
N ALA A 657 22.62 -18.51 -4.51
CA ALA A 657 23.13 -17.35 -3.81
C ALA A 657 24.66 -17.31 -3.94
N PRO A 658 25.27 -16.13 -4.06
CA PRO A 658 26.73 -16.00 -4.05
C PRO A 658 27.31 -16.44 -2.71
N PRO A 659 28.56 -16.94 -2.67
CA PRO A 659 29.24 -17.27 -1.42
C PRO A 659 29.35 -16.05 -0.51
N ILE A 660 29.19 -16.24 0.81
CA ILE A 660 29.25 -15.13 1.79
C ILE A 660 30.58 -14.37 1.74
N CYS A 661 31.69 -15.02 1.38
CA CYS A 661 32.99 -14.35 1.26
C CYS A 661 33.05 -13.29 0.15
N VAL A 662 32.13 -13.34 -0.81
CA VAL A 662 32.00 -12.34 -1.88
C VAL A 662 31.10 -11.20 -1.42
N VAL A 663 30.01 -11.50 -0.72
CA VAL A 663 29.00 -10.51 -0.31
C VAL A 663 29.42 -9.76 0.97
N ASP A 664 29.89 -10.49 1.97
CA ASP A 664 30.31 -9.97 3.28
C ASP A 664 31.56 -10.69 3.81
N PRO A 665 32.77 -10.25 3.38
CA PRO A 665 34.04 -10.79 3.86
C PRO A 665 34.25 -10.60 5.37
N GLY A 666 33.67 -9.55 5.94
CA GLY A 666 33.77 -9.23 7.36
C GLY A 666 33.02 -10.24 8.22
N LEU A 667 31.75 -10.50 7.88
CA LEU A 667 30.94 -11.53 8.52
C LEU A 667 31.53 -12.93 8.28
N THR A 668 32.09 -13.20 7.10
CA THR A 668 32.82 -14.45 6.83
C THR A 668 33.97 -14.66 7.81
N THR A 669 34.77 -13.63 8.06
CA THR A 669 35.89 -13.69 9.00
C THR A 669 35.42 -13.88 10.43
N TRP A 670 34.30 -13.27 10.78
CA TRP A 670 33.69 -13.40 12.10
C TRP A 670 33.11 -14.79 12.35
N LEU A 671 32.42 -15.39 11.37
CA LEU A 671 31.86 -16.75 11.46
C LEU A 671 32.95 -17.81 11.68
N LYS A 672 34.13 -17.63 11.09
CA LYS A 672 35.28 -18.55 11.26
C LYS A 672 35.84 -18.61 12.67
N ARG A 673 35.38 -17.76 13.60
CA ARG A 673 35.86 -17.76 14.98
C ARG A 673 35.29 -18.93 15.78
N GLY A 674 34.14 -19.48 15.39
CA GLY A 674 33.58 -20.64 16.05
C GLY A 674 32.15 -21.03 15.62
N PRO A 675 31.65 -22.15 16.17
CA PRO A 675 30.28 -22.61 16.03
C PRO A 675 29.22 -21.52 16.21
N THR A 676 28.48 -21.20 15.15
CA THR A 676 27.49 -20.12 15.17
C THR A 676 26.06 -20.64 15.16
N ILE A 677 25.21 -20.09 16.02
CA ILE A 677 23.77 -20.30 16.03
C ILE A 677 23.14 -19.17 15.22
N TYR A 678 22.45 -19.51 14.13
CA TYR A 678 21.85 -18.55 13.23
C TYR A 678 20.33 -18.48 13.43
N MET A 679 19.82 -17.32 13.80
CA MET A 679 18.39 -17.09 13.96
C MET A 679 17.86 -16.11 12.92
N ASN A 680 16.95 -16.59 12.08
CA ASN A 680 16.26 -15.79 11.07
C ASN A 680 14.83 -16.30 10.91
N LEU A 681 13.87 -15.48 11.34
CA LEU A 681 12.43 -15.79 11.26
C LEU A 681 11.76 -15.23 9.99
N GLY A 682 12.53 -14.86 8.97
CA GLY A 682 12.02 -14.37 7.69
C GLY A 682 11.89 -12.85 7.62
N THR A 683 11.15 -12.39 6.61
CA THR A 683 10.91 -10.97 6.28
C THR A 683 9.75 -10.36 7.06
N HIS A 684 8.74 -11.17 7.43
CA HIS A 684 7.47 -10.68 7.97
C HIS A 684 7.37 -10.74 9.51
N MET A 685 8.47 -11.02 10.21
CA MET A 685 8.46 -11.33 11.64
C MET A 685 9.20 -10.27 12.45
N GLY A 686 8.45 -9.32 13.02
CA GLY A 686 8.96 -8.36 14.02
C GLY A 686 9.05 -8.96 15.43
N PHE A 687 9.91 -8.36 16.28
CA PHE A 687 10.05 -8.73 17.69
C PHE A 687 9.53 -7.64 18.61
N SER A 688 8.65 -8.02 19.56
CA SER A 688 8.43 -7.22 20.76
C SER A 688 9.62 -7.39 21.72
N LEU A 689 9.81 -6.42 22.64
CA LEU A 689 10.86 -6.51 23.66
C LEU A 689 10.73 -7.79 24.52
N ASP A 690 9.51 -8.15 24.92
CA ASP A 690 9.27 -9.36 25.70
C ASP A 690 9.59 -10.63 24.91
N ASP A 691 9.19 -10.70 23.63
CA ASP A 691 9.51 -11.84 22.77
C ASP A 691 11.02 -11.98 22.54
N ALA A 692 11.74 -10.87 22.40
CA ALA A 692 13.19 -10.83 22.28
C ALA A 692 13.88 -11.30 23.57
N LYS A 693 13.39 -10.87 24.75
CA LYS A 693 13.91 -11.32 26.05
C LYS A 693 13.72 -12.83 26.22
N GLU A 694 12.58 -13.38 25.84
CA GLU A 694 12.35 -14.84 25.89
C GLU A 694 13.36 -15.63 25.05
N VAL A 695 13.72 -15.13 23.86
CA VAL A 695 14.77 -15.74 23.03
C VAL A 695 16.15 -15.57 23.67
N ALA A 696 16.49 -14.39 24.16
CA ALA A 696 17.76 -14.14 24.83
C ALA A 696 17.96 -15.05 26.05
N TYR A 697 16.91 -15.27 26.85
CA TYR A 697 16.96 -16.22 27.97
C TYR A 697 17.13 -17.67 27.51
N ALA A 698 16.59 -18.05 26.35
CA ALA A 698 16.80 -19.38 25.78
C ALA A 698 18.27 -19.58 25.36
N PHE A 699 18.90 -18.57 24.76
CA PHE A 699 20.34 -18.58 24.47
C PHE A 699 21.18 -18.67 25.74
N ARG A 700 20.85 -17.88 26.78
CA ARG A 700 21.53 -17.96 28.08
C ARG A 700 21.43 -19.36 28.68
N ALA A 701 20.25 -19.98 28.66
CA ALA A 701 20.07 -21.34 29.16
C ALA A 701 20.93 -22.38 28.43
N LEU A 702 21.13 -22.22 27.11
CA LEU A 702 22.05 -23.06 26.34
C LEU A 702 23.50 -22.88 26.81
N PHE A 703 23.94 -21.63 27.02
CA PHE A 703 25.30 -21.35 27.48
C PHE A 703 25.55 -21.88 28.88
N ASP A 704 24.65 -21.61 29.83
CA ASP A 704 24.76 -22.13 31.20
C ASP A 704 24.82 -23.68 31.24
N HIS A 705 24.08 -24.34 30.33
CA HIS A 705 24.16 -25.79 30.17
C HIS A 705 25.52 -26.24 29.62
N ALA A 706 26.08 -25.52 28.65
CA ALA A 706 27.40 -25.82 28.11
C ALA A 706 28.50 -25.69 29.18
N SER A 707 28.52 -24.61 29.96
CA SER A 707 29.51 -24.41 31.03
C SER A 707 29.39 -25.46 32.13
N SER A 708 28.17 -25.84 32.51
CA SER A 708 27.96 -26.86 33.56
C SER A 708 28.26 -28.29 33.11
N ALA A 709 28.09 -28.61 31.81
CA ALA A 709 28.40 -29.93 31.26
C ALA A 709 29.91 -30.21 31.18
N GLY A 710 30.77 -29.17 31.17
CA GLY A 710 32.23 -29.28 31.23
C GLY A 710 32.91 -29.92 30.01
N SER A 711 32.16 -30.52 29.09
CA SER A 711 32.63 -31.18 27.86
C SER A 711 32.67 -30.26 26.64
N VAL A 712 31.98 -29.12 26.69
CA VAL A 712 31.96 -28.08 25.65
C VAL A 712 32.14 -26.74 26.35
N ARG A 713 33.06 -25.93 25.84
CA ARG A 713 33.40 -24.64 26.44
C ARG A 713 32.36 -23.59 26.01
N GLU A 714 31.77 -22.88 26.97
CA GLU A 714 30.67 -21.91 26.73
C GLU A 714 31.09 -20.74 25.82
N ASP A 715 32.37 -20.37 25.88
CA ASP A 715 33.05 -19.35 25.07
C ASP A 715 33.17 -19.74 23.59
N ASN A 716 32.83 -20.98 23.23
CA ASN A 716 32.99 -21.52 21.89
C ASN A 716 31.80 -21.23 20.95
N PHE A 717 30.67 -20.74 21.45
CA PHE A 717 29.50 -20.46 20.63
C PHE A 717 29.35 -18.98 20.28
N GLN A 718 28.89 -18.73 19.06
CA GLN A 718 28.50 -17.42 18.55
C GLN A 718 27.00 -17.36 18.25
N ILE A 719 26.40 -16.18 18.30
CA ILE A 719 25.01 -15.91 17.92
C ILE A 719 25.00 -14.94 16.75
N LEU A 720 24.37 -15.33 15.66
CA LEU A 720 24.02 -14.43 14.56
C LEU A 720 22.50 -14.35 14.47
N TRP A 721 21.92 -13.22 14.83
CA TRP A 721 20.48 -13.09 14.98
C TRP A 721 19.92 -11.89 14.21
N LYS A 722 19.06 -12.19 13.22
CA LYS A 722 18.19 -11.20 12.58
C LYS A 722 17.02 -10.86 13.49
N LEU A 723 17.01 -9.66 14.06
CA LEU A 723 16.00 -9.15 14.98
C LEU A 723 15.47 -7.82 14.45
N PRO A 724 14.49 -7.85 13.53
CA PRO A 724 13.88 -6.61 13.11
C PRO A 724 12.96 -6.05 14.19
N ARG A 725 13.03 -4.73 14.37
CA ARG A 725 12.28 -3.99 15.40
C ARG A 725 11.39 -2.95 14.73
N GLU A 726 10.15 -2.84 15.21
CA GLU A 726 9.29 -1.69 14.89
C GLU A 726 9.76 -0.51 15.76
N LEU A 727 10.54 0.40 15.19
CA LEU A 727 11.01 1.61 15.87
C LEU A 727 10.41 2.87 15.24
N PRO A 728 10.26 3.96 16.02
CA PRO A 728 10.04 5.28 15.46
C PRO A 728 11.19 5.69 14.51
N GLU A 729 10.83 6.42 13.46
CA GLU A 729 11.72 6.83 12.38
C GLU A 729 12.97 7.59 12.87
N GLY A 730 14.12 7.32 12.25
CA GLY A 730 15.42 7.93 12.61
C GLY A 730 16.17 7.26 13.77
N GLN A 731 15.62 6.22 14.39
CA GLN A 731 16.35 5.38 15.35
C GLN A 731 17.08 4.26 14.62
N ASP A 732 18.33 4.04 14.99
CA ASP A 732 19.11 2.92 14.47
C ASP A 732 18.47 1.60 14.94
N ALA A 733 17.98 0.79 13.99
CA ALA A 733 17.38 -0.50 14.26
C ALA A 733 18.35 -1.49 14.94
N ASN A 734 19.65 -1.19 14.97
CA ASN A 734 20.69 -1.90 15.69
C ASN A 734 21.09 -1.26 17.03
N ASP A 735 20.51 -0.11 17.41
CA ASP A 735 20.73 0.54 18.71
C ASP A 735 19.78 -0.01 19.79
N PHE A 736 20.32 -0.87 20.65
CA PHE A 736 19.57 -1.51 21.75
C PHE A 736 19.69 -0.76 23.09
N THR A 737 19.99 0.54 23.09
CA THR A 737 20.01 1.36 24.32
C THR A 737 18.58 1.70 24.82
N GLY A 738 18.47 2.33 25.98
CA GLY A 738 17.19 2.71 26.57
C GLY A 738 16.41 1.50 27.09
N GLU A 739 15.14 1.35 26.72
CA GLU A 739 14.26 0.25 27.16
C GLU A 739 14.77 -1.14 26.74
N TRP A 740 15.61 -1.21 25.70
CA TRP A 740 16.21 -2.45 25.21
C TRP A 740 17.50 -2.85 25.96
N THR A 741 17.99 -2.02 26.89
CA THR A 741 19.18 -2.32 27.70
C THR A 741 18.98 -3.61 28.50
N ASP A 742 17.79 -3.79 29.07
CA ASP A 742 17.39 -5.00 29.79
C ASP A 742 17.47 -6.27 28.94
N PHE A 743 17.28 -6.14 27.63
CA PHE A 743 17.41 -7.25 26.68
C PHE A 743 18.88 -7.55 26.40
N THR A 744 19.69 -6.53 26.09
CA THR A 744 21.13 -6.72 25.84
C THR A 744 21.85 -7.22 27.09
N ASP A 745 21.38 -6.86 28.27
CA ASP A 745 21.96 -7.28 29.55
C ASP A 745 21.92 -8.80 29.75
N ILE A 746 20.94 -9.49 29.15
CA ILE A 746 20.83 -10.95 29.22
C ILE A 746 22.00 -11.62 28.49
N LEU A 747 22.50 -11.00 27.41
CA LEU A 747 23.60 -11.49 26.55
C LEU A 747 24.81 -10.55 26.59
N ARG A 748 24.96 -9.75 27.65
CA ARG A 748 25.94 -8.65 27.72
C ARG A 748 27.35 -9.12 27.40
N GLN A 749 27.77 -10.20 28.06
CA GLN A 749 29.11 -10.76 27.88
C GLN A 749 29.35 -11.18 26.42
N GLU A 750 28.41 -11.87 25.80
CA GLU A 750 28.54 -12.32 24.40
C GLU A 750 28.56 -11.15 23.41
N ILE A 751 27.81 -10.07 23.69
CA ILE A 751 27.83 -8.86 22.87
C ILE A 751 29.17 -8.13 23.02
N GLU A 752 29.64 -7.93 24.26
CA GLU A 752 30.91 -7.26 24.56
C GLU A 752 32.12 -8.03 24.01
N ASP A 753 32.07 -9.37 24.03
CA ASP A 753 33.09 -10.24 23.47
C ASP A 753 33.04 -10.36 21.92
N ASP A 754 32.11 -9.67 21.24
CA ASP A 754 31.79 -9.83 19.80
C ASP A 754 31.53 -11.31 19.44
N ARG A 755 30.86 -12.05 20.33
CA ARG A 755 30.34 -13.41 20.09
C ARG A 755 28.86 -13.41 19.71
N ALA A 756 28.11 -12.35 20.00
CA ALA A 756 26.73 -12.17 19.57
C ALA A 756 26.58 -10.94 18.67
N ARG A 757 26.12 -11.14 17.43
CA ARG A 757 25.73 -10.09 16.49
C ARG A 757 24.23 -10.15 16.26
N ILE A 758 23.55 -9.12 16.75
CA ILE A 758 22.11 -8.97 16.67
C ILE A 758 21.84 -7.74 15.80
N MET A 759 21.17 -7.93 14.68
CA MET A 759 21.01 -6.89 13.66
C MET A 759 19.62 -6.96 13.04
N ASP A 760 19.12 -5.83 12.55
CA ASP A 760 17.84 -5.76 11.84
C ASP A 760 17.88 -6.54 10.50
N TRP A 761 18.97 -6.37 9.76
CA TRP A 761 19.16 -6.95 8.44
C TRP A 761 20.60 -7.39 8.18
N PHE A 762 20.78 -8.41 7.34
CA PHE A 762 22.08 -8.89 6.86
C PHE A 762 22.22 -8.63 5.36
N ALA A 763 23.37 -8.12 4.93
CA ALA A 763 23.67 -7.95 3.50
C ALA A 763 23.74 -9.31 2.77
N ALA A 764 24.25 -10.34 3.44
CA ALA A 764 24.27 -11.70 2.94
C ALA A 764 22.90 -12.37 3.10
N GLU A 765 22.46 -13.05 2.05
CA GLU A 765 21.23 -13.85 2.07
C GLU A 765 21.35 -15.03 3.04
N ALA A 766 20.21 -15.52 3.57
CA ALA A 766 20.18 -16.61 4.54
C ALA A 766 20.94 -17.86 4.06
N LYS A 767 20.77 -18.21 2.78
CA LYS A 767 21.51 -19.29 2.12
C LYS A 767 23.03 -19.10 2.20
N SER A 768 23.55 -17.93 1.84
CA SER A 768 25.00 -17.63 1.88
C SER A 768 25.58 -17.82 3.28
N ILE A 769 24.81 -17.45 4.31
CA ILE A 769 25.20 -17.62 5.72
C ILE A 769 25.19 -19.11 6.11
N LEU A 770 24.13 -19.84 5.78
CA LEU A 770 24.00 -21.27 6.07
C LEU A 770 25.10 -22.11 5.42
N GLU A 771 25.53 -21.74 4.22
CA GLU A 771 26.59 -22.41 3.47
C GLU A 771 28.02 -22.02 3.88
N SER A 772 28.17 -21.13 4.87
CA SER A 772 29.49 -20.75 5.40
C SER A 772 30.28 -21.93 5.98
N GLY A 773 29.59 -22.99 6.41
CA GLY A 773 30.16 -24.16 7.08
C GLY A 773 30.28 -24.01 8.60
N GLU A 774 30.01 -22.82 9.15
CA GLU A 774 30.20 -22.51 10.58
C GLU A 774 28.89 -22.53 11.38
N ILE A 775 27.73 -22.62 10.70
CA ILE A 775 26.43 -22.64 11.35
C ILE A 775 26.12 -24.04 11.92
N VAL A 776 25.93 -24.12 13.24
CA VAL A 776 25.62 -25.38 13.94
C VAL A 776 24.13 -25.60 14.20
N CYS A 777 23.32 -24.54 14.11
CA CYS A 777 21.87 -24.63 14.23
C CYS A 777 21.21 -23.42 13.52
N SER A 778 20.17 -23.69 12.73
CA SER A 778 19.29 -22.69 12.15
C SER A 778 17.99 -22.62 12.96
N ILE A 779 17.74 -21.47 13.57
CA ILE A 779 16.44 -21.13 14.16
C ILE A 779 15.62 -20.40 13.10
N ASN A 780 14.55 -21.04 12.63
CA ASN A 780 13.72 -20.49 11.57
C ASN A 780 12.22 -20.64 11.86
N HIS A 781 11.39 -19.92 11.12
CA HIS A 781 9.94 -19.90 11.31
C HIS A 781 9.20 -21.04 10.60
N GLY A 782 9.90 -21.96 9.92
CA GLY A 782 9.29 -23.07 9.19
C GLY A 782 8.75 -22.72 7.80
N GLY A 783 9.07 -21.56 7.23
CA GLY A 783 8.78 -21.28 5.82
C GLY A 783 9.55 -22.24 4.88
N ALA A 784 8.94 -22.59 3.75
CA ALA A 784 9.49 -23.57 2.80
C ALA A 784 10.95 -23.28 2.41
N ASN A 785 11.26 -22.03 2.05
CA ASN A 785 12.62 -21.64 1.66
C ASN A 785 13.61 -21.84 2.82
N SER A 786 13.31 -21.29 4.00
CA SER A 786 14.21 -21.39 5.16
C SER A 786 14.46 -22.84 5.59
N PHE A 787 13.42 -23.70 5.52
CA PHE A 787 13.56 -25.12 5.80
C PHE A 787 14.49 -25.81 4.80
N HIS A 788 14.30 -25.56 3.50
CA HIS A 788 15.07 -26.20 2.44
C HIS A 788 16.51 -25.70 2.36
N GLU A 789 16.75 -24.41 2.55
CA GLU A 789 18.11 -23.84 2.60
C GLU A 789 18.94 -24.47 3.71
N ALA A 790 18.38 -24.59 4.93
CA ALA A 790 19.05 -25.24 6.04
C ALA A 790 19.24 -26.75 5.80
N LEU A 791 18.24 -27.42 5.20
CA LEU A 791 18.31 -28.84 4.84
C LEU A 791 19.42 -29.11 3.82
N CYS A 792 19.51 -28.32 2.75
CA CYS A 792 20.54 -28.46 1.72
C CYS A 792 21.94 -28.13 2.27
N ALA A 793 22.05 -27.17 3.20
CA ALA A 793 23.31 -26.86 3.89
C ALA A 793 23.73 -27.92 4.93
N GLY A 794 22.85 -28.87 5.27
CA GLY A 794 23.11 -29.89 6.29
C GLY A 794 23.14 -29.32 7.71
N VAL A 795 22.46 -28.21 7.92
CA VAL A 795 22.39 -27.50 9.20
C VAL A 795 21.17 -28.00 9.98
N PRO A 796 21.34 -28.47 11.23
CA PRO A 796 20.22 -28.82 12.11
C PRO A 796 19.27 -27.65 12.36
N GLN A 797 18.00 -27.95 12.59
CA GLN A 797 16.96 -26.92 12.67
C GLN A 797 16.25 -26.89 14.02
N VAL A 798 15.98 -25.69 14.52
CA VAL A 798 14.99 -25.42 15.56
C VAL A 798 13.88 -24.58 14.94
N VAL A 799 12.70 -25.16 14.80
CA VAL A 799 11.60 -24.54 14.05
C VAL A 799 10.60 -23.89 15.02
N LEU A 800 10.31 -22.62 14.77
CA LEU A 800 9.34 -21.79 15.47
C LEU A 800 8.18 -21.43 14.55
N PRO A 801 7.30 -22.40 14.20
CA PRO A 801 6.21 -22.17 13.26
C PRO A 801 5.24 -21.10 13.74
N ARG A 802 4.81 -20.23 12.82
CA ARG A 802 3.91 -19.10 13.13
C ARG A 802 2.56 -19.18 12.44
N TRP A 803 2.49 -19.70 11.22
CA TRP A 803 1.24 -19.76 10.44
C TRP A 803 1.15 -21.00 9.57
N ALA A 804 -0.08 -21.31 9.14
CA ALA A 804 -0.43 -22.24 8.05
C ALA A 804 0.45 -23.51 7.95
N ASP A 805 1.19 -23.65 6.87
CA ASP A 805 2.06 -24.77 6.49
C ASP A 805 3.41 -24.79 7.21
N CYS A 806 3.80 -23.71 7.90
CA CYS A 806 5.03 -23.69 8.70
C CYS A 806 5.02 -24.78 9.79
N TYR A 807 3.84 -25.08 10.32
CA TYR A 807 3.63 -26.18 11.27
C TYR A 807 3.94 -27.55 10.66
N ASP A 808 3.71 -27.73 9.36
CA ASP A 808 3.98 -28.97 8.67
C ASP A 808 5.49 -29.13 8.43
N PHE A 809 6.20 -28.04 8.09
CA PHE A 809 7.67 -28.06 8.00
C PHE A 809 8.35 -28.33 9.35
N ALA A 810 7.82 -27.77 10.44
CA ALA A 810 8.28 -28.11 11.78
C ALA A 810 8.12 -29.62 12.07
N SER A 811 7.01 -30.22 11.63
CA SER A 811 6.76 -31.65 11.76
C SER A 811 7.69 -32.49 10.86
N ARG A 812 8.04 -32.00 9.66
CA ARG A 812 9.03 -32.63 8.78
C ARG A 812 10.43 -32.61 9.38
N ALA A 813 10.84 -31.51 10.01
CA ALA A 813 12.13 -31.43 10.71
C ALA A 813 12.24 -32.51 11.80
N GLU A 814 11.18 -32.70 12.60
CA GLU A 814 11.12 -33.75 13.61
C GLU A 814 11.11 -35.15 12.98
N LEU A 815 10.28 -35.38 11.95
CA LEU A 815 10.14 -36.67 11.26
C LEU A 815 11.44 -37.14 10.62
N LEU A 816 12.18 -36.22 9.99
CA LEU A 816 13.45 -36.52 9.36
C LEU A 816 14.58 -36.71 10.37
N GLY A 817 14.36 -36.32 11.63
CA GLY A 817 15.36 -36.33 12.69
C GLY A 817 16.44 -35.26 12.49
N ILE A 818 16.15 -34.18 11.77
CA ILE A 818 17.09 -33.09 11.47
C ILE A 818 16.87 -31.86 12.35
N GLY A 819 15.85 -31.88 13.21
CA GLY A 819 15.53 -30.74 14.05
C GLY A 819 14.42 -31.01 15.05
N LYS A 820 14.04 -29.95 15.77
CA LYS A 820 12.95 -29.94 16.76
C LYS A 820 12.06 -28.74 16.56
N ARG A 821 10.78 -28.87 16.92
CA ARG A 821 9.87 -27.72 17.08
C ARG A 821 9.98 -27.18 18.50
N ALA A 822 9.99 -25.85 18.66
CA ALA A 822 10.28 -25.18 19.94
C ALA A 822 9.14 -24.29 20.48
N ASN A 823 7.90 -24.51 20.04
CA ASN A 823 6.72 -23.76 20.50
C ASN A 823 5.43 -24.60 20.56
N HIS A 824 5.51 -25.79 21.15
CA HIS A 824 4.34 -26.61 21.45
C HIS A 824 3.54 -26.08 22.65
N ARG A 825 4.21 -25.51 23.66
CA ARG A 825 3.57 -25.13 24.94
C ARG A 825 2.97 -23.72 24.89
N LYS A 826 3.69 -22.76 24.29
CA LYS A 826 3.29 -21.35 24.24
C LYS A 826 3.58 -20.78 22.86
N HIS A 827 2.63 -19.99 22.35
CA HIS A 827 2.81 -19.19 21.14
C HIS A 827 3.10 -17.73 21.53
N PRO A 828 4.03 -17.05 20.84
CA PRO A 828 4.79 -17.58 19.72
C PRO A 828 5.95 -18.50 20.12
N TRP A 829 6.48 -18.35 21.33
CA TRP A 829 7.46 -19.23 21.96
C TRP A 829 7.52 -18.98 23.49
N HIS A 830 8.31 -19.80 24.19
CA HIS A 830 8.67 -19.60 25.59
C HIS A 830 10.13 -19.98 25.80
N ARG A 831 10.86 -19.21 26.60
CA ARG A 831 12.31 -19.37 26.83
C ARG A 831 12.72 -20.78 27.23
N SER A 832 11.94 -21.45 28.07
CA SER A 832 12.28 -22.79 28.54
C SER A 832 12.18 -23.83 27.44
N GLU A 833 11.14 -23.75 26.61
CA GLU A 833 10.93 -24.70 25.52
C GLU A 833 11.96 -24.49 24.39
N LEU A 834 12.24 -23.23 24.06
CA LEU A 834 13.28 -22.90 23.09
C LEU A 834 14.67 -23.31 23.60
N GLY A 835 14.99 -23.06 24.87
CA GLY A 835 16.25 -23.50 25.48
C GLY A 835 16.39 -25.03 25.49
N GLU A 836 15.35 -25.76 25.89
CA GLU A 836 15.30 -27.23 25.84
C GLU A 836 15.58 -27.76 24.41
N ALA A 837 14.96 -27.15 23.39
CA ALA A 837 15.17 -27.52 21.99
C ALA A 837 16.58 -27.21 21.49
N LEU A 838 17.12 -26.04 21.82
CA LEU A 838 18.50 -25.66 21.46
C LEU A 838 19.52 -26.60 22.09
N ILE A 839 19.36 -26.91 23.38
CA ILE A 839 20.20 -27.89 24.06
C ILE A 839 20.10 -29.23 23.34
N ALA A 840 18.89 -29.74 23.09
CA ALA A 840 18.70 -31.04 22.44
C ALA A 840 19.33 -31.13 21.03
N VAL A 841 19.30 -30.05 20.25
CA VAL A 841 19.83 -30.03 18.87
C VAL A 841 21.34 -29.80 18.82
N ILE A 842 21.90 -29.01 19.74
CA ILE A 842 23.29 -28.55 19.65
C ILE A 842 24.24 -29.39 20.51
N ILE A 843 23.89 -29.65 21.78
CA ILE A 843 24.81 -30.24 22.78
C ILE A 843 24.23 -31.38 23.63
N GLY A 844 22.94 -31.66 23.53
CA GLY A 844 22.25 -32.68 24.31
C GLY A 844 22.53 -34.10 23.83
N PRO A 845 21.97 -35.12 24.51
CA PRO A 845 22.23 -36.53 24.19
C PRO A 845 21.89 -36.93 22.75
N GLU A 846 20.91 -36.27 22.14
CA GLU A 846 20.45 -36.52 20.76
C GLU A 846 21.18 -35.67 19.71
N ALA A 847 21.94 -34.65 20.12
CA ALA A 847 22.48 -33.62 19.22
C ALA A 847 23.36 -34.20 18.11
N ARG A 848 24.26 -35.13 18.46
CA ARG A 848 25.13 -35.81 17.49
C ARG A 848 24.33 -36.56 16.43
N ALA A 849 23.28 -37.28 16.85
CA ALA A 849 22.45 -38.03 15.92
C ALA A 849 21.69 -37.09 14.97
N ILE A 850 21.17 -35.97 15.49
CA ILE A 850 20.48 -34.93 14.70
C ILE A 850 21.45 -34.30 13.67
N GLN A 851 22.66 -33.94 14.09
CA GLN A 851 23.69 -33.35 13.23
C GLN A 851 24.16 -34.32 12.12
N GLU A 852 24.42 -35.58 12.46
CA GLU A 852 24.77 -36.61 11.49
C GLU A 852 23.62 -36.85 10.50
N ARG A 853 22.36 -36.81 10.98
CA ARG A 853 21.18 -36.95 10.14
C ARG A 853 21.00 -35.76 9.19
N ALA A 854 21.15 -34.53 9.66
CA ALA A 854 21.08 -33.33 8.83
C ALA A 854 22.10 -33.38 7.68
N LYS A 855 23.35 -33.70 7.97
CA LYS A 855 24.42 -33.90 6.96
C LYS A 855 24.11 -35.04 5.99
N SER A 856 23.58 -36.16 6.50
CA SER A 856 23.21 -37.31 5.67
C SER A 856 22.03 -37.03 4.74
N VAL A 857 21.09 -36.17 5.14
CA VAL A 857 19.97 -35.73 4.31
C VAL A 857 20.49 -34.76 3.25
N ALA A 858 21.26 -33.74 3.63
CA ALA A 858 21.88 -32.76 2.71
C ALA A 858 22.69 -33.42 1.58
N LYS A 859 23.47 -34.46 1.90
CA LYS A 859 24.26 -35.18 0.89
C LYS A 859 23.43 -35.80 -0.23
N ARG A 860 22.15 -36.10 0.03
CA ARG A 860 21.21 -36.66 -0.96
C ARG A 860 20.39 -35.59 -1.67
N HIS A 861 20.47 -34.35 -1.20
CA HIS A 861 19.71 -33.19 -1.68
C HIS A 861 20.66 -32.01 -1.90
N PRO A 862 21.64 -32.14 -2.82
CA PRO A 862 22.53 -31.04 -3.15
C PRO A 862 21.74 -29.87 -3.73
N GLU A 863 22.17 -28.65 -3.39
CA GLU A 863 21.40 -27.42 -3.63
C GLU A 863 20.96 -27.18 -5.08
N THR A 864 21.74 -27.67 -6.06
CA THR A 864 21.50 -27.40 -7.47
C THR A 864 20.48 -28.34 -8.10
N GLU A 865 20.30 -29.54 -7.54
CA GLU A 865 19.57 -30.61 -8.22
C GLU A 865 18.11 -30.26 -8.43
N GLY A 866 17.44 -29.64 -7.44
CA GLY A 866 16.02 -29.36 -7.57
C GLY A 866 15.67 -28.38 -8.67
N ARG A 867 16.44 -27.28 -8.77
CA ARG A 867 16.25 -26.31 -9.85
C ARG A 867 16.64 -26.88 -11.22
N VAL A 868 17.63 -27.76 -11.28
CA VAL A 868 18.02 -28.46 -12.53
C VAL A 868 16.92 -29.44 -12.96
N ASN A 869 16.35 -30.20 -12.02
CA ASN A 869 15.24 -31.13 -12.29
C ASN A 869 14.00 -30.38 -12.78
N ALA A 870 13.63 -29.29 -12.10
CA ALA A 870 12.51 -28.44 -12.52
C ALA A 870 12.77 -27.84 -13.91
N ALA A 871 13.96 -27.28 -14.15
CA ALA A 871 14.34 -26.74 -15.45
C ALA A 871 14.29 -27.81 -16.55
N LYS A 872 14.75 -29.03 -16.27
CA LYS A 872 14.66 -30.15 -17.21
C LYS A 872 13.22 -30.48 -17.57
N GLU A 873 12.33 -30.59 -16.59
CA GLU A 873 10.91 -30.89 -16.84
C GLU A 873 10.20 -29.77 -17.62
N ILE A 874 10.62 -28.52 -17.45
CA ILE A 874 10.16 -27.37 -18.23
C ILE A 874 10.69 -27.46 -19.67
N LEU A 875 12.00 -27.71 -19.83
CA LEU A 875 12.66 -27.76 -21.14
C LEU A 875 12.23 -28.98 -21.97
N ASP A 876 11.97 -30.13 -21.37
CA ASP A 876 11.49 -31.35 -22.05
C ASP A 876 10.06 -31.17 -22.65
N ARG A 877 9.38 -30.06 -22.34
CA ARG A 877 8.06 -29.69 -22.87
C ARG A 877 8.10 -28.63 -23.98
N ILE A 878 9.27 -28.03 -24.23
CA ILE A 878 9.53 -27.16 -25.39
C ILE A 878 9.95 -28.05 -26.55
#